data_AF-A0A964RNC9-F1
#
_entry.id   AF-A0A964RNC9-F1
#
_cell.length_a   1.000
_cell.length_b   1.000
_cell.length_c   1.000
_cell.angle_alpha   90.00
_cell.angle_beta   90.00
_cell.angle_gamma   90.00
#
_symmetry.space_group_name_H-M   'P 1'
#
loop_
_entity.id
_entity.type
_entity.pdbx_description
1 polymer ?
#
loop_
_entity_poly.entity_id
_entity_poly.type
_entity_poly.pdbx_seq_one_letter_code
_entity_poly.pdbx_strand_id
1 'polypeptide(L)'
;MEKDVFSYLEKNYRYLNNYIRDMNEALFISPNTSIIKGCSFLENLTQEIAKLKGYGLLTDMTQPERLRKLEVEGIFRDNINKLFHLAMMQVNKAVHLDFEGQLEAAINVNISINKIAGWFVKDYIDSDFEALPYKSPIPSSEKTYSIDIEVIDEIIKRTIEDFEQNNTGIASTSLENEAARDDALTGLMAESIVNLTEADKKCLVQELSKLKESSKEAVESIGDFTPFKKYMHIERDAQKGLDELIHKAIESDKAQLILVCGSVGDGKSHIISYFNDKYPEIKNNFILHNDATESLEPNKTSMDTLNDVLDEFSDEKIENSNKKIILAINLGTLNNFIDSNKYGERFTKLKQFVVDKKILESVIEDSSFDEKSSFQFINFSDYHLFTLNNGEVYSEYIKSIIQRITAPTEKNYFYLSYKQYCINCENKNCCPIKANYDLLSKDNVQNSIIDLLVQCVVKNKIIISTRALLNFIYELIVPRSYIDVNSATFKNAIVKLDSIEYINSLMPNIIFNHKELSFIFEALSSIDPLNVRNEKVDDFIIDFNNDSDIMEYFNKHIDFPKDFLWKITNTNINNPDKKKNIHYELLKLFIRSYYICGIGELFSLRDDIYDEYMNALFYYNRGDKLKLKNVYENVKNGIMKWNGEAEKEYLNIFIGKNQTKYKVSEKVELKADTRNLPKSDETDIKKFIGTLKLQYKNEKTEESHDIDIDYSLYKLLVQINNGYRPNKKDRNHFIKFIEFIGKLEDTGSQNKELVFIEKNREHNKKYKLEFDEEFGTYRFMEI
;
A
#
# COMPACT_ATOMS: atom_id res chain seq x y z
N MET A 1 30.68 31.65 -22.86
CA MET A 1 30.04 31.06 -21.66
C MET A 1 30.59 29.65 -21.54
N GLU A 2 31.39 29.38 -20.52
CA GLU A 2 31.79 28.00 -20.18
C GLU A 2 30.49 27.20 -19.98
N LYS A 3 30.31 26.14 -20.76
CA LYS A 3 29.16 25.25 -20.62
C LYS A 3 29.42 24.36 -19.41
N ASP A 4 28.70 24.64 -18.33
CA ASP A 4 28.61 23.73 -17.18
C ASP A 4 28.16 22.34 -17.64
N VAL A 5 28.66 21.27 -17.01
CA VAL A 5 28.33 19.85 -17.32
C VAL A 5 26.82 19.68 -17.45
N PHE A 6 26.07 20.38 -16.60
CA PHE A 6 24.61 20.30 -16.50
C PHE A 6 23.85 20.93 -17.68
N SER A 7 24.48 21.85 -18.42
CA SER A 7 23.89 22.41 -19.65
C SER A 7 23.72 21.37 -20.76
N TYR A 8 24.51 20.28 -20.74
CA TYR A 8 24.37 19.17 -21.68
C TYR A 8 23.16 18.28 -21.38
N LEU A 9 22.63 18.33 -20.16
CA LEU A 9 21.42 17.60 -19.77
C LEU A 9 20.13 18.34 -20.17
N GLU A 10 20.19 19.64 -20.47
CA GLU A 10 19.01 20.49 -20.61
C GLU A 10 18.13 20.16 -21.84
N LYS A 11 18.70 19.53 -22.87
CA LYS A 11 17.98 19.18 -24.11
C LYS A 11 17.12 17.92 -23.98
N ASN A 12 17.74 16.80 -23.61
CA ASN A 12 17.08 15.48 -23.59
C ASN A 12 16.77 14.98 -22.17
N TYR A 13 17.40 15.57 -21.15
CA TYR A 13 17.30 15.13 -19.75
C TYR A 13 17.02 16.31 -18.80
N ARG A 14 16.17 17.25 -19.25
CA ARG A 14 15.85 18.49 -18.51
C ARG A 14 15.40 18.24 -17.06
N TYR A 15 14.68 17.14 -16.82
CA TYR A 15 14.24 16.77 -15.48
C TYR A 15 15.40 16.32 -14.57
N LEU A 16 16.43 15.65 -15.09
CA LEU A 16 17.66 15.36 -14.35
C LEU A 16 18.39 16.65 -13.97
N ASN A 17 18.44 17.62 -14.89
CA ASN A 17 19.04 18.93 -14.63
C ASN A 17 18.28 19.71 -13.52
N ASN A 18 16.95 19.60 -13.47
CA ASN A 18 16.16 20.24 -12.41
C ASN A 18 16.53 19.73 -11.02
N TYR A 19 16.78 18.43 -10.85
CA TYR A 19 17.22 17.87 -9.55
C TYR A 19 18.57 18.43 -9.11
N ILE A 20 19.50 18.64 -10.04
CA ILE A 20 20.81 19.24 -9.75
C ILE A 20 20.67 20.71 -9.35
N ARG A 21 19.80 21.47 -10.04
CA ARG A 21 19.53 22.87 -9.68
C ARG A 21 18.92 22.97 -8.29
N ASP A 22 17.91 22.17 -8.00
CA ASP A 22 17.27 22.09 -6.68
C ASP A 22 18.28 21.68 -5.59
N MET A 23 19.18 20.74 -5.90
CA MET A 23 20.26 20.31 -5.01
C MET A 23 21.23 21.45 -4.71
N ASN A 24 21.68 22.19 -5.72
CA ASN A 24 22.62 23.30 -5.56
C ASN A 24 22.00 24.49 -4.80
N GLU A 25 20.73 24.81 -5.06
CA GLU A 25 20.00 25.86 -4.34
C GLU A 25 19.81 25.51 -2.86
N ALA A 26 19.61 24.23 -2.56
CA ALA A 26 19.42 23.75 -1.19
C ALA A 26 20.73 23.50 -0.42
N LEU A 27 21.90 23.46 -1.09
CA LEU A 27 23.16 22.95 -0.51
C LEU A 27 23.54 23.63 0.81
N PHE A 28 23.46 24.96 0.87
CA PHE A 28 23.84 25.75 2.06
C PHE A 28 22.65 26.16 2.95
N ILE A 29 21.42 25.93 2.48
CA ILE A 29 20.18 26.35 3.18
C ILE A 29 19.55 25.17 3.91
N SER A 30 19.52 24.01 3.26
CA SER A 30 18.98 22.76 3.79
C SER A 30 19.79 21.58 3.22
N PRO A 31 20.93 21.25 3.84
CA PRO A 31 21.80 20.18 3.37
C PRO A 31 21.07 18.84 3.18
N ASN A 32 20.14 18.49 4.08
CA ASN A 32 19.28 17.31 3.93
C ASN A 32 18.42 17.34 2.66
N THR A 33 17.82 18.50 2.33
CA THR A 33 17.05 18.65 1.09
C THR A 33 17.97 18.51 -0.12
N SER A 34 19.18 19.05 -0.07
CA SER A 34 20.20 18.89 -1.11
C SER A 34 20.52 17.42 -1.35
N ILE A 35 20.73 16.65 -0.28
CA ILE A 35 21.00 15.20 -0.33
C ILE A 35 19.83 14.43 -0.97
N ILE A 36 18.58 14.68 -0.55
CA ILE A 36 17.38 14.01 -1.11
C ILE A 36 17.24 14.28 -2.62
N LYS A 37 17.51 15.51 -3.05
CA LYS A 37 17.50 15.88 -4.47
C LYS A 37 18.63 15.19 -5.23
N GLY A 38 19.80 15.05 -4.62
CA GLY A 38 20.89 14.22 -5.13
C GLY A 38 20.52 12.75 -5.31
N CYS A 39 19.82 12.14 -4.34
CA CYS A 39 19.31 10.77 -4.46
C CYS A 39 18.36 10.61 -5.63
N SER A 40 17.42 11.56 -5.76
CA SER A 40 16.45 11.56 -6.86
C SER A 40 17.14 11.65 -8.21
N PHE A 41 18.21 12.44 -8.32
CA PHE A 41 19.04 12.48 -9.52
C PHE A 41 19.70 11.13 -9.82
N LEU A 42 20.37 10.51 -8.84
CA LEU A 42 21.08 9.23 -9.03
C LEU A 42 20.11 8.09 -9.39
N GLU A 43 18.95 8.04 -8.75
CA GLU A 43 17.94 7.03 -9.00
C GLU A 43 17.43 7.13 -10.44
N ASN A 44 17.00 8.32 -10.86
CA ASN A 44 16.52 8.55 -12.21
C ASN A 44 17.63 8.36 -13.27
N LEU A 45 18.86 8.76 -12.98
CA LEU A 45 19.99 8.56 -13.90
C LEU A 45 20.26 7.08 -14.16
N THR A 46 20.25 6.25 -13.12
CA THR A 46 20.46 4.79 -13.29
C THR A 46 19.32 4.12 -14.06
N GLN A 47 18.08 4.61 -13.94
CA GLN A 47 16.95 4.17 -14.76
C GLN A 47 17.17 4.51 -16.25
N GLU A 48 17.64 5.73 -16.55
CA GLU A 48 17.95 6.11 -17.93
C GLU A 48 19.08 5.29 -18.53
N ILE A 49 20.14 5.02 -17.76
CA ILE A 49 21.24 4.16 -18.21
C ILE A 49 20.72 2.76 -18.52
N ALA A 50 19.86 2.19 -17.66
CA ALA A 50 19.25 0.89 -17.90
C ALA A 50 18.42 0.88 -19.19
N LYS A 51 17.62 1.92 -19.46
CA LYS A 51 16.86 2.08 -20.71
C LYS A 51 17.77 2.18 -21.93
N LEU A 52 18.81 3.03 -21.89
CA LEU A 52 19.76 3.23 -22.99
C LEU A 52 20.54 1.96 -23.34
N LYS A 53 20.78 1.09 -22.37
CA LYS A 53 21.47 -0.20 -22.55
C LYS A 53 20.53 -1.37 -22.86
N GLY A 54 19.22 -1.13 -22.99
CA GLY A 54 18.23 -2.17 -23.33
C GLY A 54 17.75 -3.02 -22.17
N TYR A 55 18.11 -2.67 -20.93
CA TYR A 55 17.69 -3.35 -19.70
C TYR A 55 16.47 -2.67 -19.07
N GLY A 56 15.43 -2.44 -19.87
CA GLY A 56 14.23 -1.72 -19.44
C GLY A 56 13.54 -2.31 -18.21
N LEU A 57 13.63 -3.63 -17.99
CA LEU A 57 13.05 -4.31 -16.82
C LEU A 57 13.75 -3.96 -15.49
N LEU A 58 14.93 -3.34 -15.54
CA LEU A 58 15.63 -2.90 -14.33
C LEU A 58 15.06 -1.59 -13.75
N THR A 59 14.18 -0.88 -14.47
CA THR A 59 13.55 0.34 -13.94
C THR A 59 12.64 0.06 -12.75
N ASP A 60 12.08 -1.15 -12.68
CA ASP A 60 11.12 -1.55 -11.65
C ASP A 60 11.79 -2.15 -10.41
N MET A 61 13.13 -2.25 -10.42
CA MET A 61 13.93 -2.74 -9.29
C MET A 61 14.35 -1.59 -8.38
N THR A 62 14.72 -1.93 -7.15
CA THR A 62 15.29 -0.95 -6.21
C THR A 62 16.64 -0.42 -6.70
N GLN A 63 17.02 0.79 -6.28
CA GLN A 63 18.30 1.40 -6.67
C GLN A 63 19.52 0.50 -6.43
N PRO A 64 19.66 -0.16 -5.26
CA PRO A 64 20.82 -1.03 -5.01
C PRO A 64 20.85 -2.27 -5.91
N GLU A 65 19.69 -2.88 -6.17
CA GLU A 65 19.58 -4.03 -7.07
C GLU A 65 19.91 -3.65 -8.52
N ARG A 66 19.44 -2.47 -8.96
CA ARG A 66 19.73 -1.93 -10.30
C ARG A 66 21.22 -1.67 -10.46
N LEU A 67 21.86 -1.01 -9.50
CA LEU A 67 23.30 -0.74 -9.53
C LEU A 67 24.10 -2.05 -9.57
N ARG A 68 23.76 -3.03 -8.73
CA ARG A 68 24.43 -4.35 -8.71
C ARG A 68 24.32 -5.08 -10.06
N LYS A 69 23.14 -5.05 -10.69
CA LYS A 69 22.95 -5.68 -12.00
C LYS A 69 23.72 -4.95 -13.11
N LEU A 70 23.69 -3.62 -13.12
CA LEU A 70 24.45 -2.82 -14.09
C LEU A 70 25.97 -3.00 -13.92
N GLU A 71 26.44 -3.23 -12.68
CA GLU A 71 27.82 -3.59 -12.37
C GLU A 71 28.19 -4.99 -12.90
N VAL A 72 27.35 -6.00 -12.65
CA VAL A 72 27.58 -7.37 -13.15
C VAL A 72 27.63 -7.43 -14.69
N GLU A 73 26.82 -6.61 -15.35
CA GLU A 73 26.80 -6.47 -16.82
C GLU A 73 27.98 -5.62 -17.37
N GLY A 74 28.86 -5.10 -16.50
CA GLY A 74 30.07 -4.37 -16.90
C GLY A 74 29.80 -2.97 -17.47
N ILE A 75 28.63 -2.38 -17.17
CA ILE A 75 28.23 -1.07 -17.71
C ILE A 75 28.98 0.06 -17.02
N PHE A 76 29.32 -0.12 -15.75
CA PHE A 76 30.09 0.84 -14.97
C PHE A 76 31.56 0.41 -14.85
N ARG A 77 32.49 1.36 -14.98
CA ARG A 77 33.90 1.15 -14.63
C ARG A 77 34.05 1.21 -13.11
N ASP A 78 35.03 0.49 -12.54
CA ASP A 78 35.27 0.41 -11.08
C ASP A 78 35.25 1.76 -10.35
N ASN A 79 35.77 2.82 -10.99
CA ASN A 79 35.81 4.16 -10.40
C ASN A 79 34.44 4.85 -10.35
N ILE A 80 33.53 4.56 -11.30
CA ILE A 80 32.17 5.11 -11.31
C ILE A 80 31.28 4.37 -10.31
N ASN A 81 31.44 3.05 -10.18
CA ASN A 81 30.74 2.28 -9.14
C ASN A 81 31.07 2.80 -7.74
N LYS A 82 32.36 3.04 -7.47
CA LYS A 82 32.78 3.64 -6.19
C LYS A 82 32.09 4.97 -5.92
N LEU A 83 31.93 5.83 -6.93
CA LEU A 83 31.24 7.12 -6.76
C LEU A 83 29.74 6.96 -6.46
N PHE A 84 29.05 6.01 -7.10
CA PHE A 84 27.66 5.69 -6.76
C PHE A 84 27.54 5.16 -5.33
N HIS A 85 28.42 4.24 -4.91
CA HIS A 85 28.42 3.71 -3.55
C HIS A 85 28.77 4.76 -2.50
N LEU A 86 29.76 5.63 -2.76
CA LEU A 86 30.12 6.73 -1.87
C LEU A 86 28.96 7.71 -1.70
N ALA A 87 28.29 8.09 -2.79
CA ALA A 87 27.11 8.96 -2.70
C ALA A 87 26.01 8.31 -1.85
N MET A 88 25.71 7.03 -2.06
CA MET A 88 24.71 6.30 -1.27
C MET A 88 25.10 6.15 0.21
N MET A 89 26.38 5.97 0.51
CA MET A 89 26.87 5.88 1.90
C MET A 89 26.70 7.21 2.64
N GLN A 90 26.99 8.34 2.00
CA GLN A 90 26.82 9.66 2.59
C GLN A 90 25.36 10.01 2.86
N VAL A 91 24.45 9.53 2.00
CA VAL A 91 23.00 9.65 2.18
C VAL A 91 22.54 8.95 3.47
N ASN A 92 22.99 7.71 3.69
CA ASN A 92 22.62 6.95 4.89
C ASN A 92 23.26 7.54 6.15
N LYS A 93 24.48 8.08 6.04
CA LYS A 93 25.19 8.71 7.16
C LYS A 93 24.53 10.01 7.60
N ALA A 94 24.06 10.83 6.66
CA ALA A 94 23.51 12.17 6.93
C ALA A 94 22.23 12.19 7.78
N VAL A 95 21.47 11.08 7.82
CA VAL A 95 20.21 10.97 8.56
C VAL A 95 20.40 11.17 10.08
N HIS A 96 21.60 10.90 10.58
CA HIS A 96 21.94 10.90 12.00
C HIS A 96 22.91 12.02 12.43
N LEU A 97 23.27 12.93 11.51
CA LEU A 97 24.27 13.98 11.78
C LEU A 97 23.61 15.32 12.12
N ASP A 98 24.37 16.17 12.80
CA ASP A 98 24.08 17.59 13.01
C ASP A 98 24.23 18.40 11.71
N PHE A 99 23.95 19.70 11.74
CA PHE A 99 23.94 20.53 10.52
C PHE A 99 25.30 20.56 9.81
N GLU A 100 26.41 20.61 10.55
CA GLU A 100 27.77 20.58 9.98
C GLU A 100 28.06 19.24 9.31
N GLY A 101 27.77 18.11 9.98
CA GLY A 101 27.93 16.79 9.37
C GLY A 101 26.99 16.55 8.17
N GLN A 102 25.79 17.13 8.18
CA GLN A 102 24.89 17.09 7.03
C GLN A 102 25.41 17.94 5.86
N LEU A 103 26.02 19.09 6.12
CA LEU A 103 26.65 19.94 5.10
C LEU A 103 27.82 19.23 4.43
N GLU A 104 28.68 18.56 5.21
CA GLU A 104 29.78 17.74 4.68
C GLU A 104 29.26 16.59 3.81
N ALA A 105 28.25 15.87 4.28
CA ALA A 105 27.63 14.80 3.51
C ALA A 105 27.01 15.34 2.21
N ALA A 106 26.34 16.49 2.25
CA ALA A 106 25.75 17.13 1.08
C ALA A 106 26.81 17.57 0.06
N ILE A 107 27.94 18.13 0.51
CA ILE A 107 29.07 18.49 -0.36
C ILE A 107 29.67 17.23 -1.00
N ASN A 108 29.88 16.15 -0.25
CA ASN A 108 30.39 14.88 -0.77
C ASN A 108 29.46 14.26 -1.83
N VAL A 109 28.14 14.32 -1.61
CA VAL A 109 27.13 13.91 -2.60
C VAL A 109 27.19 14.80 -3.84
N ASN A 110 27.33 16.11 -3.68
CA ASN A 110 27.43 17.07 -4.77
C ASN A 110 28.66 16.82 -5.67
N ILE A 111 29.83 16.60 -5.06
CA ILE A 111 31.06 16.23 -5.77
C ILE A 111 30.87 14.92 -6.54
N SER A 112 30.28 13.91 -5.90
CA SER A 112 30.03 12.61 -6.53
C SER A 112 29.12 12.74 -7.75
N ILE A 113 28.04 13.50 -7.62
CA ILE A 113 27.08 13.75 -8.70
C ILE A 113 27.71 14.53 -9.85
N ASN A 114 28.55 15.53 -9.57
CA ASN A 114 29.29 16.25 -10.62
C ASN A 114 30.17 15.30 -11.44
N LYS A 115 30.92 14.42 -10.77
CA LYS A 115 31.79 13.43 -11.45
C LYS A 115 30.97 12.40 -12.24
N ILE A 116 29.87 11.91 -11.68
CA ILE A 116 28.96 10.95 -12.35
C ILE A 116 28.27 11.59 -13.56
N ALA A 117 27.79 12.83 -13.43
CA ALA A 117 27.16 13.56 -14.53
C ALA A 117 28.17 13.83 -15.66
N GLY A 118 29.41 14.21 -15.33
CA GLY A 118 30.47 14.39 -16.32
C GLY A 118 30.80 13.11 -17.08
N TRP A 119 30.84 11.97 -16.38
CA TRP A 119 30.97 10.65 -17.01
C TRP A 119 29.78 10.33 -17.94
N PHE A 120 28.55 10.55 -17.46
CA PHE A 120 27.36 10.26 -18.26
C PHE A 120 27.29 11.10 -19.53
N VAL A 121 27.59 12.40 -19.45
CA VAL A 121 27.65 13.28 -20.62
C VAL A 121 28.68 12.76 -21.61
N LYS A 122 29.88 12.40 -21.15
CA LYS A 122 30.95 11.88 -22.00
C LYS A 122 30.60 10.58 -22.71
N ASP A 123 30.02 9.62 -21.99
CA ASP A 123 29.81 8.27 -22.52
C ASP A 123 28.48 8.13 -23.29
N TYR A 124 27.49 9.02 -23.06
CA TYR A 124 26.13 8.86 -23.60
C TYR A 124 25.57 10.07 -24.35
N ILE A 125 26.18 11.25 -24.25
CA ILE A 125 25.65 12.48 -24.88
C ILE A 125 26.64 13.07 -25.88
N ASP A 126 27.88 13.32 -25.46
CA ASP A 126 28.91 13.97 -26.25
C ASP A 126 30.30 13.38 -25.93
N SER A 127 30.84 12.58 -26.86
CA SER A 127 32.13 11.90 -26.68
C SER A 127 33.33 12.85 -26.62
N ASP A 128 33.20 14.07 -27.13
CA ASP A 128 34.24 15.09 -27.12
C ASP A 128 34.21 15.93 -25.83
N PHE A 129 33.31 15.61 -24.89
CA PHE A 129 33.21 16.28 -23.61
C PHE A 129 34.38 15.95 -22.67
N GLU A 130 35.03 17.00 -22.16
CA GLU A 130 35.99 16.93 -21.06
C GLU A 130 35.43 17.61 -19.81
N ALA A 131 35.36 16.86 -18.71
CA ALA A 131 34.86 17.36 -17.44
C ALA A 131 35.85 18.36 -16.83
N LEU A 132 35.35 19.56 -16.51
CA LEU A 132 36.12 20.56 -15.77
C LEU A 132 36.29 20.14 -14.29
N PRO A 133 37.32 20.64 -13.59
CA PRO A 133 37.46 20.45 -12.15
C PRO A 133 36.21 20.92 -11.40
N TYR A 134 35.82 20.18 -10.36
CA TYR A 134 34.66 20.54 -9.54
C TYR A 134 34.81 21.95 -8.97
N LYS A 135 33.76 22.77 -9.14
CA LYS A 135 33.61 24.07 -8.49
C LYS A 135 32.37 24.00 -7.60
N SER A 136 32.56 24.16 -6.29
CA SER A 136 31.43 24.23 -5.36
C SER A 136 30.51 25.40 -5.71
N PRO A 137 29.18 25.25 -5.59
CA PRO A 137 28.27 26.39 -5.68
C PRO A 137 28.69 27.48 -4.70
N ILE A 138 28.55 28.74 -5.10
CA ILE A 138 28.86 29.91 -4.25
C ILE A 138 27.65 30.14 -3.34
N PRO A 139 27.82 30.38 -2.03
CA PRO A 139 26.70 30.71 -1.18
C PRO A 139 26.06 32.03 -1.61
N SER A 140 24.75 32.01 -1.88
CA SER A 140 24.01 33.23 -2.24
C SER A 140 23.96 34.18 -1.04
N SER A 141 24.56 35.36 -1.18
CA SER A 141 24.79 36.36 -0.13
C SER A 141 23.54 36.98 0.52
N GLU A 142 22.33 36.54 0.16
CA GLU A 142 21.08 37.16 0.62
C GLU A 142 20.20 36.29 1.52
N LYS A 143 20.57 35.03 1.80
CA LYS A 143 19.82 34.20 2.75
C LYS A 143 20.74 33.30 3.58
N THR A 144 20.61 33.45 4.90
CA THR A 144 21.30 32.78 6.03
C THR A 144 22.69 33.34 6.38
N TYR A 145 23.02 33.56 7.65
CA TYR A 145 23.61 32.51 8.48
C TYR A 145 23.41 32.60 10.01
N SER A 146 23.38 31.43 10.65
CA SER A 146 23.75 31.20 12.06
C SER A 146 25.18 30.65 12.23
N ILE A 147 25.98 30.59 11.17
CA ILE A 147 27.39 30.11 11.11
C ILE A 147 28.20 31.04 10.18
N ASP A 148 29.36 31.54 10.60
CA ASP A 148 30.16 32.48 9.81
C ASP A 148 30.60 31.90 8.45
N ILE A 149 30.61 32.75 7.41
CA ILE A 149 31.02 32.39 6.03
C ILE A 149 32.43 31.77 6.00
N GLU A 150 33.31 32.20 6.89
CA GLU A 150 34.68 31.67 7.03
C GLU A 150 34.69 30.19 7.46
N VAL A 151 33.74 29.76 8.30
CA VAL A 151 33.61 28.36 8.76
C VAL A 151 33.10 27.46 7.63
N ILE A 152 32.20 27.98 6.79
CA ILE A 152 31.69 27.24 5.62
C ILE A 152 32.79 27.07 4.58
N ASP A 153 33.59 28.11 4.34
CA ASP A 153 34.75 28.00 3.44
C ASP A 153 35.80 27.02 3.95
N GLU A 154 36.00 26.92 5.27
CA GLU A 154 36.87 25.93 5.90
C GLU A 154 36.33 24.51 5.75
N ILE A 155 35.03 24.29 6.00
CA ILE A 155 34.35 23.00 5.81
C ILE A 155 34.41 22.55 4.34
N ILE A 156 34.17 23.46 3.39
CA ILE A 156 34.24 23.14 1.95
C ILE A 156 35.66 22.70 1.57
N LYS A 157 36.70 23.44 2.00
CA LYS A 157 38.10 23.08 1.70
C LYS A 157 38.47 21.73 2.31
N ARG A 158 38.17 21.52 3.60
CA ARG A 158 38.42 20.25 4.30
C ARG A 158 37.71 19.09 3.61
N THR A 159 36.43 19.25 3.28
CA THR A 159 35.62 18.19 2.66
C THR A 159 36.12 17.85 1.26
N ILE A 160 36.54 18.83 0.46
CA ILE A 160 37.10 18.59 -0.88
C ILE A 160 38.44 17.84 -0.76
N GLU A 161 39.33 18.27 0.14
CA GLU A 161 40.61 17.60 0.40
C GLU A 161 40.40 16.16 0.90
N ASP A 162 39.47 15.97 1.84
CA ASP A 162 39.10 14.66 2.38
C ASP A 162 38.45 13.76 1.34
N PHE A 163 37.62 14.30 0.43
CA PHE A 163 37.02 13.51 -0.65
C PHE A 163 38.05 13.04 -1.67
N GLU A 164 39.09 13.84 -1.91
CA GLU A 164 40.23 13.45 -2.75
C GLU A 164 41.13 12.42 -2.07
N GLN A 165 41.30 12.50 -0.74
CA GLN A 165 42.09 11.55 0.05
C GLN A 165 41.34 10.23 0.36
N ASN A 166 40.03 10.25 0.60
CA ASN A 166 39.22 9.06 0.93
C ASN A 166 38.88 8.17 -0.27
N ASN A 167 39.22 8.58 -1.49
CA ASN A 167 39.33 7.66 -2.63
C ASN A 167 40.53 6.70 -2.48
N THR A 168 41.29 6.82 -1.39
CA THR A 168 42.30 5.88 -0.89
C THR A 168 42.13 5.59 0.62
N GLY A 169 41.32 4.58 1.00
CA GLY A 169 41.39 3.91 2.32
C GLY A 169 40.25 4.16 3.33
N ILE A 170 39.96 3.15 4.18
CA ILE A 170 38.75 2.91 5.02
C ILE A 170 38.98 3.24 6.52
N ALA A 171 37.94 3.64 7.29
CA ALA A 171 37.40 2.93 8.51
C ALA A 171 36.69 3.77 9.61
N SER A 172 35.45 3.38 9.93
CA SER A 172 34.71 3.22 11.22
C SER A 172 34.94 4.11 12.48
N THR A 173 33.85 4.50 13.17
CA THR A 173 33.56 4.17 14.60
C THR A 173 32.19 4.66 15.11
N SER A 174 31.66 3.91 16.08
CA SER A 174 30.38 3.94 16.81
C SER A 174 30.41 4.78 18.11
N LEU A 175 29.24 5.06 18.75
CA LEU A 175 28.98 4.92 20.21
C LEU A 175 27.57 5.42 20.66
N GLU A 176 27.18 4.94 21.84
CA GLU A 176 25.84 4.81 22.47
C GLU A 176 25.43 5.98 23.42
N ASN A 177 24.13 6.13 23.74
CA ASN A 177 23.53 5.91 25.09
C ASN A 177 22.14 6.52 25.36
N GLU A 178 21.48 5.92 26.36
CA GLU A 178 20.09 6.03 26.84
C GLU A 178 19.83 7.18 27.84
N ALA A 179 18.56 7.63 27.96
CA ALA A 179 17.74 7.60 29.20
C ALA A 179 16.35 8.25 28.97
N ALA A 180 15.29 7.48 29.23
CA ALA A 180 13.89 7.95 29.36
C ALA A 180 13.59 8.21 30.85
N ARG A 181 12.53 8.90 31.32
CA ARG A 181 11.13 8.92 30.88
C ARG A 181 10.36 9.85 31.83
N ASP A 182 9.82 10.98 31.35
CA ASP A 182 8.60 11.61 31.94
C ASP A 182 7.94 12.69 31.04
N ASP A 183 8.33 12.78 29.76
CA ASP A 183 8.24 14.04 29.01
C ASP A 183 7.29 14.04 27.79
N ALA A 184 6.44 13.03 27.59
CA ALA A 184 5.77 12.88 26.28
C ALA A 184 4.72 13.98 25.95
N LEU A 185 4.05 14.55 26.94
CA LEU A 185 3.08 15.64 26.73
C LEU A 185 3.76 17.01 26.71
N THR A 186 4.73 17.21 27.59
CA THR A 186 5.57 18.42 27.65
C THR A 186 6.48 18.53 26.44
N GLY A 187 7.01 17.41 25.95
CA GLY A 187 7.93 17.28 24.83
C GLY A 187 7.30 17.68 23.49
N LEU A 188 6.03 17.36 23.24
CA LEU A 188 5.34 17.86 22.03
C LEU A 188 5.14 19.39 22.06
N MET A 189 4.90 19.97 23.24
CA MET A 189 4.80 21.43 23.40
C MET A 189 6.17 22.10 23.40
N ALA A 190 7.22 21.46 23.93
CA ALA A 190 8.59 21.96 23.97
C ALA A 190 9.33 21.81 22.63
N GLU A 191 9.12 20.71 21.88
CA GLU A 191 9.66 20.52 20.52
C GLU A 191 9.05 21.51 19.52
N SER A 192 7.81 21.94 19.73
CA SER A 192 7.21 23.03 18.95
C SER A 192 7.87 24.40 19.22
N ILE A 193 8.57 24.55 20.36
CA ILE A 193 9.32 25.75 20.74
C ILE A 193 10.80 25.66 20.30
N VAL A 194 11.33 24.45 20.08
CA VAL A 194 12.76 24.21 19.76
C VAL A 194 13.02 23.90 18.27
N ASN A 195 11.99 23.64 17.45
CA ASN A 195 12.12 23.57 15.99
C ASN A 195 12.27 24.98 15.35
N LEU A 196 13.44 25.59 15.56
CA LEU A 196 13.82 26.89 14.98
C LEU A 196 14.19 26.83 13.48
N THR A 197 13.98 25.70 12.80
CA THR A 197 14.39 25.49 11.39
C THR A 197 13.24 25.54 10.38
N GLU A 198 11.97 25.45 10.80
CA GLU A 198 10.81 25.74 9.95
C GLU A 198 10.12 27.02 10.43
N ALA A 199 9.93 28.01 9.55
CA ALA A 199 9.18 29.21 9.89
C ALA A 199 7.79 28.83 10.44
N ASP A 200 7.46 29.30 11.65
CA ASP A 200 6.16 29.02 12.28
C ASP A 200 5.02 29.53 11.38
N LYS A 201 4.41 28.62 10.62
CA LYS A 201 3.33 28.91 9.66
C LYS A 201 2.03 29.33 10.36
N LYS A 202 1.93 29.18 11.70
CA LYS A 202 0.72 29.44 12.51
C LYS A 202 -0.52 28.87 11.82
N CYS A 203 -0.50 27.55 11.61
CA CYS A 203 -1.52 26.84 10.84
C CYS A 203 -1.54 25.35 11.18
N LEU A 204 -2.75 24.76 11.19
CA LEU A 204 -2.97 23.32 11.31
C LEU A 204 -2.09 22.47 10.38
N VAL A 205 -1.74 23.00 9.20
CA VAL A 205 -0.88 22.32 8.23
C VAL A 205 0.47 21.88 8.82
N GLN A 206 1.03 22.61 9.79
CA GLN A 206 2.29 22.23 10.45
C GLN A 206 2.17 20.90 11.19
N GLU A 207 1.09 20.73 11.95
CA GLU A 207 0.84 19.46 12.64
C GLU A 207 0.49 18.36 11.64
N LEU A 208 -0.35 18.67 10.65
CA LEU A 208 -0.71 17.71 9.61
C LEU A 208 0.49 17.23 8.78
N SER A 209 1.53 18.05 8.58
CA SER A 209 2.71 17.62 7.82
C SER A 209 3.49 16.47 8.46
N LYS A 210 3.33 16.22 9.76
CA LYS A 210 3.92 15.07 10.44
C LYS A 210 3.36 13.73 9.96
N LEU A 211 2.15 13.73 9.39
CA LEU A 211 1.46 12.56 8.82
C LEU A 211 1.99 12.14 7.44
N LYS A 212 2.81 12.98 6.79
CA LYS A 212 3.36 12.69 5.45
C LYS A 212 4.27 11.47 5.48
N GLU A 213 4.27 10.72 4.39
CA GLU A 213 5.20 9.61 4.19
C GLU A 213 6.67 10.04 4.18
N SER A 214 6.96 11.28 3.75
CA SER A 214 8.30 11.86 3.76
C SER A 214 8.70 12.49 5.11
N SER A 215 7.84 12.40 6.13
CA SER A 215 8.12 12.95 7.47
C SER A 215 9.19 12.10 8.17
N LYS A 216 10.01 12.73 9.02
CA LYS A 216 10.90 11.98 9.93
C LYS A 216 10.12 11.01 10.82
N GLU A 217 8.90 11.39 11.19
CA GLU A 217 8.00 10.57 12.00
C GLU A 217 7.52 9.29 11.30
N ALA A 218 7.64 9.21 9.98
CA ALA A 218 7.22 8.05 9.19
C ALA A 218 8.28 6.93 9.11
N VAL A 219 9.50 7.16 9.63
CA VAL A 219 10.60 6.19 9.63
C VAL A 219 10.62 5.43 10.95
N GLU A 220 10.62 4.09 10.91
CA GLU A 220 10.68 3.23 12.11
C GLU A 220 12.11 2.75 12.39
N SER A 221 12.64 3.06 13.58
CA SER A 221 13.92 2.56 14.09
C SER A 221 13.71 1.81 15.41
N ILE A 222 14.58 0.85 15.74
CA ILE A 222 14.47 0.04 16.97
C ILE A 222 14.76 0.88 18.23
N GLY A 223 15.53 1.97 18.08
CA GLY A 223 15.96 2.85 19.17
C GLY A 223 15.04 4.04 19.47
N ASP A 224 14.25 4.54 18.52
CA ASP A 224 13.52 5.81 18.67
C ASP A 224 11.99 5.67 18.56
N PHE A 225 11.32 5.76 19.70
CA PHE A 225 9.86 5.88 19.79
C PHE A 225 9.47 7.32 20.22
N THR A 226 9.34 8.20 19.23
CA THR A 226 9.11 9.66 19.40
C THR A 226 7.80 9.97 20.16
N PRO A 227 7.67 11.17 20.77
CA PRO A 227 6.42 11.60 21.38
C PRO A 227 5.22 11.58 20.41
N PHE A 228 5.44 11.92 19.14
CA PHE A 228 4.42 11.83 18.09
C PHE A 228 3.98 10.39 17.85
N LYS A 229 4.93 9.44 17.72
CA LYS A 229 4.61 8.01 17.56
C LYS A 229 3.86 7.47 18.77
N LYS A 230 4.25 7.85 19.99
CA LYS A 230 3.53 7.53 21.23
C LYS A 230 2.10 8.04 21.20
N TYR A 231 1.90 9.27 20.71
CA TYR A 231 0.56 9.82 20.54
C TYR A 231 -0.23 9.11 19.45
N MET A 232 0.35 8.78 18.30
CA MET A 232 -0.39 8.16 17.18
C MET A 232 -0.58 6.65 17.34
N HIS A 233 0.15 6.00 18.26
CA HIS A 233 0.06 4.57 18.51
C HIS A 233 -1.36 4.16 18.91
N ILE A 234 -1.88 3.12 18.26
CA ILE A 234 -3.17 2.51 18.56
C ILE A 234 -2.92 1.03 18.71
N GLU A 235 -3.30 0.51 19.87
CA GLU A 235 -3.16 -0.89 20.20
C GLU A 235 -3.98 -1.74 19.25
N ARG A 236 -3.37 -2.79 18.70
CA ARG A 236 -4.01 -3.76 17.80
C ARG A 236 -4.20 -5.10 18.51
N ASP A 237 -5.15 -5.91 18.06
CA ASP A 237 -5.36 -7.23 18.69
C ASP A 237 -4.14 -8.16 18.48
N ALA A 238 -3.43 -8.05 17.35
CA ALA A 238 -2.15 -8.73 17.14
C ALA A 238 -1.09 -8.36 18.20
N GLN A 239 -1.12 -7.13 18.71
CA GLN A 239 -0.21 -6.67 19.76
C GLN A 239 -0.52 -7.36 21.08
N LYS A 240 -1.79 -7.55 21.43
CA LYS A 240 -2.20 -8.27 22.65
C LYS A 240 -1.77 -9.73 22.61
N GLY A 241 -1.96 -10.41 21.48
CA GLY A 241 -1.49 -11.78 21.31
C GLY A 241 0.03 -11.90 21.45
N LEU A 242 0.79 -10.90 20.96
CA LEU A 242 2.24 -10.86 21.14
C LEU A 242 2.63 -10.59 22.61
N ASP A 243 1.94 -9.67 23.29
CA ASP A 243 2.15 -9.36 24.73
C ASP A 243 2.00 -10.64 25.59
N GLU A 244 0.94 -11.42 25.34
CA GLU A 244 0.70 -12.70 26.03
C GLU A 244 1.81 -13.75 25.77
N LEU A 245 2.24 -13.89 24.51
CA LEU A 245 3.32 -14.81 24.15
C LEU A 245 4.64 -14.42 24.82
N ILE A 246 4.95 -13.12 24.86
CA ILE A 246 6.17 -12.60 25.46
C ILE A 246 6.17 -12.89 26.97
N HIS A 247 5.10 -12.55 27.69
CA HIS A 247 5.04 -12.76 29.13
C HIS A 247 5.19 -14.24 29.51
N LYS A 248 4.52 -15.15 28.80
CA LYS A 248 4.68 -16.61 29.02
C LYS A 248 6.07 -17.12 28.65
N ALA A 249 6.68 -16.59 27.60
CA ALA A 249 8.04 -16.95 27.21
C ALA A 249 9.09 -16.47 28.23
N ILE A 250 8.86 -15.37 28.97
CA ILE A 250 9.74 -14.92 30.06
C ILE A 250 9.76 -15.96 31.19
N GLU A 251 8.62 -16.56 31.51
CA GLU A 251 8.50 -17.56 32.59
C GLU A 251 9.14 -18.92 32.24
N SER A 252 9.43 -19.18 30.97
CA SER A 252 10.06 -20.43 30.52
C SER A 252 11.57 -20.43 30.74
N ASP A 253 12.11 -21.56 31.23
CA ASP A 253 13.56 -21.78 31.35
C ASP A 253 14.23 -22.27 30.05
N LYS A 254 13.44 -22.57 29.01
CA LYS A 254 13.92 -23.07 27.71
C LYS A 254 14.23 -21.91 26.76
N ALA A 255 14.98 -22.20 25.69
CA ALA A 255 15.05 -21.30 24.54
C ALA A 255 13.65 -21.02 23.97
N GLN A 256 13.37 -19.76 23.68
CA GLN A 256 12.08 -19.29 23.13
C GLN A 256 12.29 -18.39 21.92
N LEU A 257 11.84 -18.83 20.75
CA LEU A 257 11.81 -18.04 19.53
C LEU A 257 10.37 -17.65 19.23
N ILE A 258 10.07 -16.35 19.26
CA ILE A 258 8.78 -15.80 18.87
C ILE A 258 8.93 -15.23 17.46
N LEU A 259 8.30 -15.89 16.49
CA LEU A 259 8.23 -15.42 15.11
C LEU A 259 7.06 -14.43 14.96
N VAL A 260 7.38 -13.17 14.71
CA VAL A 260 6.41 -12.14 14.34
C VAL A 260 6.31 -12.12 12.83
N CYS A 261 5.37 -12.90 12.30
CA CYS A 261 5.16 -13.09 10.88
C CYS A 261 4.22 -12.03 10.30
N GLY A 262 4.45 -11.65 9.04
CA GLY A 262 3.53 -10.79 8.30
C GLY A 262 4.15 -10.19 7.04
N SER A 263 3.34 -9.45 6.29
CA SER A 263 3.71 -8.74 5.08
C SER A 263 4.32 -7.36 5.39
N VAL A 264 4.90 -6.73 4.37
CA VAL A 264 5.39 -5.34 4.46
C VAL A 264 4.19 -4.43 4.75
N GLY A 265 4.31 -3.55 5.75
CA GLY A 265 3.26 -2.61 6.13
C GLY A 265 2.33 -3.06 7.26
N ASP A 266 2.42 -4.31 7.72
CA ASP A 266 1.60 -4.83 8.84
C ASP A 266 1.97 -4.25 10.22
N GLY A 267 2.97 -3.36 10.30
CA GLY A 267 3.36 -2.70 11.54
C GLY A 267 4.22 -3.56 12.48
N LYS A 268 4.83 -4.65 11.99
CA LYS A 268 5.73 -5.52 12.77
C LYS A 268 6.83 -4.73 13.48
N SER A 269 7.55 -3.91 12.72
CA SER A 269 8.65 -3.07 13.21
C SER A 269 8.18 -2.03 14.22
N HIS A 270 7.06 -1.35 13.93
CA HIS A 270 6.45 -0.38 14.85
C HIS A 270 6.10 -1.01 16.20
N ILE A 271 5.49 -2.20 16.17
CA ILE A 271 5.10 -2.92 17.39
C ILE A 271 6.35 -3.38 18.16
N ILE A 272 7.38 -3.92 17.50
CA ILE A 272 8.64 -4.28 18.18
C ILE A 272 9.29 -3.06 18.83
N SER A 273 9.39 -1.92 18.12
CA SER A 273 9.92 -0.68 18.68
C SER A 273 9.08 -0.17 19.86
N TYR A 274 7.75 -0.29 19.78
CA TYR A 274 6.84 0.04 20.88
C TYR A 274 7.10 -0.84 22.11
N PHE A 275 7.23 -2.16 21.94
CA PHE A 275 7.51 -3.08 23.05
C PHE A 275 8.89 -2.80 23.68
N ASN A 276 9.90 -2.52 22.84
CA ASN A 276 11.24 -2.15 23.30
C ASN A 276 11.26 -0.86 24.12
N ASP A 277 10.50 0.17 23.70
CA ASP A 277 10.32 1.39 24.51
C ASP A 277 9.53 1.04 25.78
N LYS A 278 8.33 0.46 25.65
CA LYS A 278 7.35 0.29 26.74
C LYS A 278 7.86 -0.57 27.90
N TYR A 279 8.42 -1.74 27.63
CA TYR A 279 8.69 -2.76 28.64
C TYR A 279 10.21 -3.04 28.77
N PRO A 280 10.88 -2.52 29.82
CA PRO A 280 12.30 -2.75 30.06
C PRO A 280 12.66 -4.24 30.24
N GLU A 281 11.72 -5.04 30.75
CA GLU A 281 11.88 -6.47 30.94
C GLU A 281 12.06 -7.24 29.62
N ILE A 282 11.44 -6.76 28.53
CA ILE A 282 11.61 -7.35 27.20
C ILE A 282 13.03 -7.08 26.71
N LYS A 283 13.51 -5.84 26.88
CA LYS A 283 14.87 -5.45 26.51
C LYS A 283 15.95 -6.27 27.22
N ASN A 284 15.69 -6.65 28.47
CA ASN A 284 16.65 -7.41 29.28
C ASN A 284 16.61 -8.92 29.01
N ASN A 285 15.46 -9.48 28.63
CA ASN A 285 15.27 -10.92 28.48
C ASN A 285 15.26 -11.41 27.03
N PHE A 286 14.96 -10.55 26.06
CA PHE A 286 14.89 -10.90 24.64
C PHE A 286 15.92 -10.17 23.80
N ILE A 287 16.44 -10.88 22.81
CA ILE A 287 17.13 -10.28 21.68
C ILE A 287 16.05 -9.94 20.64
N LEU A 288 15.90 -8.65 20.34
CA LEU A 288 14.98 -8.17 19.33
C LEU A 288 15.70 -8.08 17.98
N HIS A 289 15.15 -8.72 16.96
CA HIS A 289 15.64 -8.57 15.60
C HIS A 289 14.50 -8.11 14.69
N ASN A 290 14.59 -6.87 14.23
CA ASN A 290 13.68 -6.33 13.23
C ASN A 290 14.13 -6.77 11.84
N ASP A 291 13.16 -7.07 10.97
CA ASP A 291 13.30 -7.30 9.54
C ASP A 291 14.58 -8.03 9.08
N ALA A 292 14.55 -9.36 9.13
CA ALA A 292 15.69 -10.20 8.76
C ALA A 292 16.02 -10.24 7.24
N THR A 293 15.54 -9.27 6.47
CA THR A 293 15.83 -9.13 5.04
C THR A 293 17.01 -8.23 4.73
N GLU A 294 17.52 -7.46 5.70
CA GLU A 294 18.67 -6.56 5.49
C GLU A 294 19.96 -7.13 6.10
N SER A 295 21.02 -7.20 5.29
CA SER A 295 22.37 -7.53 5.74
C SER A 295 23.05 -6.26 6.26
N LEU A 296 23.41 -6.23 7.54
CA LEU A 296 24.18 -5.13 8.14
C LEU A 296 25.63 -5.06 7.61
N GLU A 297 26.10 -6.12 6.94
CA GLU A 297 27.45 -6.22 6.38
C GLU A 297 27.41 -6.36 4.84
N PRO A 298 28.26 -5.64 4.08
CA PRO A 298 28.24 -5.62 2.61
C PRO A 298 28.39 -6.99 1.93
N ASN A 299 28.95 -7.98 2.63
CA ASN A 299 29.30 -9.29 2.07
C ASN A 299 28.37 -10.42 2.53
N LYS A 300 27.41 -10.16 3.43
CA LYS A 300 26.46 -11.18 3.93
C LYS A 300 25.13 -11.10 3.19
N THR A 301 24.52 -12.24 2.95
CA THR A 301 23.13 -12.31 2.48
C THR A 301 22.16 -12.33 3.67
N SER A 302 20.89 -12.00 3.45
CA SER A 302 19.84 -12.12 4.46
C SER A 302 19.72 -13.53 5.04
N MET A 303 19.98 -14.56 4.24
CA MET A 303 20.04 -15.96 4.71
C MET A 303 21.23 -16.22 5.65
N ASP A 304 22.38 -15.60 5.39
CA ASP A 304 23.55 -15.73 6.26
C ASP A 304 23.29 -15.05 7.61
N THR A 305 22.69 -13.85 7.58
CA THR A 305 22.27 -13.14 8.80
C THR A 305 21.23 -13.93 9.59
N LEU A 306 20.23 -14.52 8.92
CA LEU A 306 19.24 -15.39 9.58
C LEU A 306 19.87 -16.60 10.23
N ASN A 307 20.83 -17.25 9.56
CA ASN A 307 21.55 -18.39 10.12
C ASN A 307 22.32 -18.00 11.40
N ASP A 308 22.94 -16.83 11.41
CA ASP A 308 23.67 -16.32 12.58
C ASP A 308 22.72 -16.00 13.74
N VAL A 309 21.59 -15.33 13.45
CA VAL A 309 20.58 -14.94 14.44
C VAL A 309 19.89 -16.16 15.06
N LEU A 310 19.60 -17.17 14.24
CA LEU A 310 18.87 -18.37 14.66
C LEU A 310 19.78 -19.48 15.19
N ASP A 311 21.10 -19.31 15.24
CA ASP A 311 22.05 -20.38 15.55
C ASP A 311 21.74 -21.15 16.85
N GLU A 312 21.31 -20.45 17.89
CA GLU A 312 20.89 -21.00 19.20
C GLU A 312 19.60 -21.84 19.13
N PHE A 313 18.84 -21.72 18.05
CA PHE A 313 17.62 -22.46 17.74
C PHE A 313 17.84 -23.55 16.69
N SER A 314 19.10 -23.84 16.34
CA SER A 314 19.43 -25.00 15.50
C SER A 314 19.12 -26.30 16.23
N ASP A 315 18.91 -27.37 15.46
CA ASP A 315 18.50 -28.67 16.00
C ASP A 315 19.47 -29.23 17.05
N GLU A 316 20.75 -28.87 16.94
CA GLU A 316 21.85 -29.25 17.85
C GLU A 316 21.85 -28.46 19.17
N LYS A 317 21.46 -27.18 19.15
CA LYS A 317 21.62 -26.25 20.29
C LYS A 317 20.34 -25.98 21.06
N ILE A 318 19.18 -26.09 20.40
CA ILE A 318 17.90 -25.64 20.93
C ILE A 318 17.50 -26.26 22.29
N GLU A 319 17.89 -27.51 22.55
CA GLU A 319 17.56 -28.20 23.80
C GLU A 319 18.39 -27.72 25.00
N ASN A 320 19.57 -27.13 24.74
CA ASN A 320 20.52 -26.69 25.76
C ASN A 320 20.61 -25.16 25.88
N SER A 321 19.98 -24.42 24.97
CA SER A 321 19.95 -22.96 24.99
C SER A 321 18.82 -22.46 25.89
N ASN A 322 19.02 -21.29 26.49
CA ASN A 322 18.02 -20.52 27.24
C ASN A 322 17.77 -19.15 26.59
N LYS A 323 18.29 -18.94 25.37
CA LYS A 323 18.18 -17.68 24.65
C LYS A 323 16.73 -17.44 24.22
N LYS A 324 16.31 -16.18 24.30
CA LYS A 324 14.98 -15.76 23.89
C LYS A 324 15.09 -14.70 22.80
N ILE A 325 14.41 -14.92 21.68
CA ILE A 325 14.48 -14.05 20.50
C ILE A 325 13.07 -13.71 20.04
N ILE A 326 12.84 -12.44 19.75
CA ILE A 326 11.67 -11.99 18.98
C ILE A 326 12.16 -11.59 17.60
N LEU A 327 11.71 -12.31 16.59
CA LEU A 327 12.14 -12.15 15.20
C LEU A 327 10.97 -11.69 14.34
N ALA A 328 11.02 -10.44 13.87
CA ALA A 328 10.13 -10.01 12.79
C ALA A 328 10.65 -10.52 11.45
N ILE A 329 9.82 -11.28 10.75
CA ILE A 329 10.19 -11.90 9.48
C ILE A 329 9.02 -11.91 8.49
N ASN A 330 9.34 -11.71 7.21
CA ASN A 330 8.40 -11.95 6.12
C ASN A 330 8.24 -13.46 5.89
N LEU A 331 6.99 -13.93 5.73
CA LEU A 331 6.67 -15.34 5.46
C LEU A 331 7.46 -15.91 4.28
N GLY A 332 7.66 -15.14 3.21
CA GLY A 332 8.45 -15.57 2.05
C GLY A 332 9.92 -15.79 2.39
N THR A 333 10.51 -14.91 3.21
CA THR A 333 11.90 -15.02 3.67
C THR A 333 12.07 -16.24 4.58
N LEU A 334 11.12 -16.46 5.49
CA LEU A 334 11.10 -17.64 6.36
C LEU A 334 11.06 -18.93 5.52
N ASN A 335 10.16 -18.99 4.53
CA ASN A 335 10.04 -20.16 3.64
C ASN A 335 11.34 -20.42 2.87
N ASN A 336 11.93 -19.38 2.28
CA ASN A 336 13.18 -19.50 1.55
C ASN A 336 14.35 -19.95 2.44
N PHE A 337 14.36 -19.57 3.72
CA PHE A 337 15.40 -19.96 4.67
C PHE A 337 15.32 -21.45 5.04
N ILE A 338 14.14 -21.93 5.43
CA ILE A 338 13.93 -23.33 5.84
C ILE A 338 13.99 -24.32 4.67
N ASP A 339 13.75 -23.86 3.44
CA ASP A 339 13.94 -24.65 2.22
C ASP A 339 15.31 -24.47 1.57
N SER A 340 16.20 -23.65 2.15
CA SER A 340 17.53 -23.44 1.59
C SER A 340 18.40 -24.70 1.72
N ASN A 341 19.04 -25.09 0.63
CA ASN A 341 20.03 -26.18 0.64
C ASN A 341 21.29 -25.85 1.46
N LYS A 342 21.49 -24.57 1.81
CA LYS A 342 22.69 -24.09 2.53
C LYS A 342 22.55 -24.22 4.04
N TYR A 343 21.37 -23.90 4.59
CA TYR A 343 21.15 -23.82 6.05
C TYR A 343 19.94 -24.61 6.54
N GLY A 344 18.99 -24.95 5.68
CA GLY A 344 17.73 -25.60 6.07
C GLY A 344 17.90 -26.91 6.83
N GLU A 345 18.95 -27.70 6.52
CA GLU A 345 19.27 -28.95 7.22
C GLU A 345 19.63 -28.74 8.71
N ARG A 346 20.02 -27.53 9.13
CA ARG A 346 20.32 -27.20 10.54
C ARG A 346 19.08 -26.91 11.38
N PHE A 347 17.93 -26.71 10.73
CA PHE A 347 16.70 -26.16 11.32
C PHE A 347 15.47 -27.03 10.99
N THR A 348 15.62 -28.35 11.02
CA THR A 348 14.54 -29.28 10.65
C THR A 348 13.37 -29.25 11.65
N LYS A 349 13.64 -29.04 12.95
CA LYS A 349 12.59 -28.86 13.97
C LYS A 349 11.78 -27.60 13.72
N LEU A 350 12.45 -26.50 13.34
CA LEU A 350 11.77 -25.25 12.96
C LEU A 350 10.94 -25.43 11.69
N LYS A 351 11.48 -26.13 10.69
CA LYS A 351 10.75 -26.47 9.46
C LYS A 351 9.49 -27.27 9.76
N GLN A 352 9.59 -28.29 10.61
CA GLN A 352 8.44 -29.10 11.02
C GLN A 352 7.39 -28.24 11.73
N PHE A 353 7.81 -27.35 12.64
CA PHE A 353 6.91 -26.42 13.31
C PHE A 353 6.15 -25.52 12.33
N VAL A 354 6.84 -24.96 11.32
CA VAL A 354 6.22 -24.11 10.28
C VAL A 354 5.16 -24.88 9.48
N VAL A 355 5.42 -26.15 9.16
CA VAL A 355 4.49 -27.04 8.44
C VAL A 355 3.30 -27.42 9.32
N ASP A 356 3.54 -27.85 10.56
CA ASP A 356 2.52 -28.32 11.49
C ASP A 356 1.53 -27.20 11.86
N LYS A 357 2.06 -25.99 12.09
CA LYS A 357 1.27 -24.79 12.37
C LYS A 357 0.74 -24.10 11.12
N LYS A 358 0.99 -24.66 9.94
CA LYS A 358 0.52 -24.16 8.64
C LYS A 358 0.75 -22.66 8.44
N ILE A 359 1.88 -22.15 8.94
CA ILE A 359 2.18 -20.70 8.99
C ILE A 359 2.20 -20.08 7.59
N LEU A 360 2.49 -20.90 6.58
CA LEU A 360 2.55 -20.50 5.17
C LEU A 360 1.23 -20.72 4.41
N GLU A 361 0.25 -21.41 5.00
CA GLU A 361 -1.06 -21.65 4.38
C GLU A 361 -2.04 -20.51 4.71
N SER A 362 -3.05 -20.30 3.87
CA SER A 362 -4.13 -19.33 4.09
C SER A 362 -5.19 -19.88 5.06
N VAL A 363 -4.76 -20.30 6.25
CA VAL A 363 -5.59 -20.86 7.31
C VAL A 363 -5.37 -20.09 8.60
N ILE A 364 -6.46 -19.88 9.35
CA ILE A 364 -6.41 -19.26 10.67
C ILE A 364 -6.10 -20.35 11.69
N GLU A 365 -4.86 -20.38 12.16
CA GLU A 365 -4.39 -21.27 13.22
C GLU A 365 -4.39 -20.59 14.60
N ASP A 366 -4.41 -21.39 15.65
CA ASP A 366 -4.28 -20.92 17.02
C ASP A 366 -2.81 -20.56 17.32
N SER A 367 -2.58 -19.30 17.62
CA SER A 367 -1.29 -18.73 18.02
C SER A 367 -1.10 -18.70 19.54
N SER A 368 -1.87 -19.47 20.29
CA SER A 368 -1.70 -19.62 21.73
C SER A 368 -0.33 -20.24 22.07
N PHE A 369 0.18 -19.88 23.25
CA PHE A 369 1.48 -20.33 23.72
C PHE A 369 1.52 -21.85 23.93
N ASP A 370 2.46 -22.53 23.27
CA ASP A 370 2.72 -23.96 23.47
C ASP A 370 3.88 -24.16 24.46
N GLU A 371 3.57 -24.60 25.68
CA GLU A 371 4.55 -24.87 26.74
C GLU A 371 5.57 -25.96 26.37
N LYS A 372 5.24 -26.84 25.42
CA LYS A 372 6.12 -27.93 24.97
C LYS A 372 7.08 -27.48 23.88
N SER A 373 6.77 -26.38 23.19
CA SER A 373 7.54 -25.87 22.06
C SER A 373 8.53 -24.77 22.48
N SER A 374 9.71 -24.78 21.85
CA SER A 374 10.65 -23.65 21.88
C SER A 374 10.35 -22.61 20.80
N PHE A 375 9.39 -22.90 19.93
CA PHE A 375 8.94 -22.03 18.85
C PHE A 375 7.52 -21.55 19.13
N GLN A 376 7.31 -20.25 19.03
CA GLN A 376 6.03 -19.58 19.08
C GLN A 376 5.89 -18.70 17.83
N PHE A 377 4.67 -18.42 17.40
CA PHE A 377 4.46 -17.51 16.27
C PHE A 377 3.20 -16.68 16.47
N ILE A 378 3.19 -15.53 15.81
CA ILE A 378 2.00 -14.73 15.60
C ILE A 378 2.01 -14.19 14.17
N ASN A 379 0.93 -14.43 13.43
CA ASN A 379 0.80 -13.92 12.08
C ASN A 379 -0.05 -12.65 12.06
N PHE A 380 0.59 -11.52 11.80
CA PHE A 380 -0.10 -10.22 11.72
C PHE A 380 -0.99 -10.13 10.49
N SER A 381 -0.72 -10.91 9.45
CA SER A 381 -1.54 -10.95 8.22
C SER A 381 -2.95 -11.49 8.47
N ASP A 382 -3.14 -12.26 9.55
CA ASP A 382 -4.46 -12.78 9.90
C ASP A 382 -5.38 -11.69 10.49
N TYR A 383 -4.81 -10.57 10.95
CA TYR A 383 -5.52 -9.47 11.57
C TYR A 383 -5.81 -8.38 10.55
N HIS A 384 -7.03 -8.41 10.02
CA HIS A 384 -7.50 -7.40 9.10
C HIS A 384 -7.66 -6.03 9.78
N LEU A 385 -7.56 -4.96 9.00
CA LEU A 385 -7.82 -3.60 9.51
C LEU A 385 -9.29 -3.37 9.85
N PHE A 386 -10.18 -4.24 9.38
CA PHE A 386 -11.62 -4.15 9.54
C PHE A 386 -12.20 -5.44 10.09
N THR A 387 -13.38 -5.33 10.68
CA THR A 387 -14.15 -6.41 11.29
C THR A 387 -15.39 -6.67 10.46
N LEU A 388 -15.74 -7.94 10.29
CA LEU A 388 -16.98 -8.37 9.65
C LEU A 388 -18.05 -8.57 10.72
N ASN A 389 -19.22 -7.95 10.55
CA ASN A 389 -20.39 -8.20 11.38
C ASN A 389 -21.65 -8.23 10.51
N ASN A 390 -22.27 -9.41 10.37
CA ASN A 390 -23.51 -9.62 9.63
C ASN A 390 -23.50 -9.05 8.20
N GLY A 391 -22.35 -9.10 7.53
CA GLY A 391 -22.16 -8.56 6.17
C GLY A 391 -21.84 -7.07 6.11
N GLU A 392 -21.96 -6.34 7.22
CA GLU A 392 -21.45 -4.99 7.36
C GLU A 392 -19.97 -5.01 7.78
N VAL A 393 -19.28 -3.91 7.48
CA VAL A 393 -17.87 -3.72 7.81
C VAL A 393 -17.65 -2.46 8.62
N TYR A 394 -16.79 -2.56 9.61
CA TYR A 394 -16.30 -1.39 10.34
C TYR A 394 -14.84 -1.61 10.73
N SER A 395 -14.13 -0.53 11.04
CA SER A 395 -12.73 -0.59 11.45
C SER A 395 -12.52 0.32 12.66
N GLU A 396 -12.41 -0.28 13.84
CA GLU A 396 -12.05 0.45 15.06
C GLU A 396 -10.66 1.09 14.95
N TYR A 397 -9.72 0.41 14.27
CA TYR A 397 -8.35 0.91 14.08
C TYR A 397 -8.30 2.20 13.25
N ILE A 398 -8.81 2.16 12.01
CA ILE A 398 -8.88 3.34 11.12
C ILE A 398 -9.69 4.46 11.79
N LYS A 399 -10.83 4.14 12.42
CA LYS A 399 -11.65 5.13 13.14
C LYS A 399 -10.86 5.82 14.24
N SER A 400 -10.13 5.05 15.04
CA SER A 400 -9.29 5.57 16.12
C SER A 400 -8.16 6.46 15.59
N ILE A 401 -7.56 6.13 14.43
CA ILE A 401 -6.56 7.01 13.77
C ILE A 401 -7.19 8.35 13.40
N ILE A 402 -8.34 8.33 12.74
CA ILE A 402 -9.02 9.56 12.32
C ILE A 402 -9.42 10.38 13.56
N GLN A 403 -9.89 9.73 14.63
CA GLN A 403 -10.22 10.40 15.90
C GLN A 403 -8.99 10.99 16.60
N ARG A 404 -7.81 10.35 16.56
CA ARG A 404 -6.57 10.98 17.05
C ARG A 404 -6.22 12.27 16.32
N ILE A 405 -6.73 12.48 15.10
CA ILE A 405 -6.49 13.69 14.31
C ILE A 405 -7.64 14.71 14.49
N THR A 406 -8.88 14.25 14.62
CA THR A 406 -10.08 15.11 14.51
C THR A 406 -10.90 15.27 15.79
N ALA A 407 -10.71 14.41 16.81
CA ALA A 407 -11.54 14.44 18.00
C ALA A 407 -11.44 15.80 18.73
N PRO A 408 -12.56 16.43 19.11
CA PRO A 408 -12.60 17.76 19.72
C PRO A 408 -12.23 17.71 21.20
N THR A 409 -11.02 17.26 21.51
CA THR A 409 -10.52 17.09 22.88
C THR A 409 -9.29 17.96 23.09
N GLU A 410 -9.12 18.50 24.30
CA GLU A 410 -7.94 19.31 24.64
C GLU A 410 -6.65 18.45 24.72
N LYS A 411 -6.76 17.11 24.63
CA LYS A 411 -5.62 16.19 24.49
C LYS A 411 -5.16 16.04 23.04
N ASN A 412 -5.98 16.43 22.06
CA ASN A 412 -5.67 16.32 20.65
C ASN A 412 -4.97 17.59 20.16
N TYR A 413 -3.66 17.53 19.92
CA TYR A 413 -2.90 18.70 19.50
C TYR A 413 -3.23 19.17 18.07
N PHE A 414 -3.71 18.29 17.18
CA PHE A 414 -4.22 18.72 15.87
C PHE A 414 -5.45 19.60 16.06
N TYR A 415 -6.37 19.19 16.94
CA TYR A 415 -7.56 19.97 17.26
C TYR A 415 -7.22 21.29 17.96
N LEU A 416 -6.25 21.30 18.88
CA LEU A 416 -5.76 22.53 19.51
C LEU A 416 -5.21 23.51 18.46
N SER A 417 -4.37 23.02 17.54
CA SER A 417 -3.83 23.82 16.43
C SER A 417 -4.93 24.35 15.51
N TYR A 418 -5.92 23.52 15.18
CA TYR A 418 -7.11 23.91 14.44
C TYR A 418 -7.88 25.04 15.15
N LYS A 419 -8.17 24.87 16.45
CA LYS A 419 -8.94 25.81 17.27
C LYS A 419 -8.21 27.15 17.39
N GLN A 420 -6.90 27.11 17.58
CA GLN A 420 -6.05 28.29 17.73
C GLN A 420 -5.90 29.07 16.42
N TYR A 421 -5.59 28.38 15.32
CA TYR A 421 -5.14 29.02 14.09
C TYR A 421 -6.18 29.05 12.96
N CYS A 422 -7.02 28.03 12.80
CA CYS A 422 -7.96 27.95 11.67
C CYS A 422 -9.27 28.71 11.92
N ILE A 423 -9.81 28.65 13.15
CA ILE A 423 -11.07 29.35 13.50
C ILE A 423 -10.91 30.87 13.42
N ASN A 424 -9.74 31.38 13.81
CA ASN A 424 -9.39 32.80 13.81
C ASN A 424 -8.66 33.25 12.54
N CYS A 425 -8.53 32.38 11.53
CA CYS A 425 -7.87 32.71 10.27
C CYS A 425 -8.74 33.67 9.44
N GLU A 426 -8.10 34.64 8.78
CA GLU A 426 -8.75 35.53 7.81
C GLU A 426 -9.45 34.75 6.68
N ASN A 427 -8.90 33.59 6.31
CA ASN A 427 -9.41 32.76 5.21
C ASN A 427 -10.44 31.71 5.66
N LYS A 428 -10.92 31.74 6.91
CA LYS A 428 -11.73 30.65 7.49
C LYS A 428 -12.95 30.25 6.65
N ASN A 429 -13.62 31.18 5.98
CA ASN A 429 -14.82 30.89 5.19
C ASN A 429 -14.52 30.34 3.79
N CYS A 430 -13.28 30.43 3.30
CA CYS A 430 -12.90 30.00 1.95
C CYS A 430 -11.69 29.06 1.93
N CYS A 431 -11.29 28.54 3.08
CA CYS A 431 -10.16 27.63 3.21
C CYS A 431 -10.62 26.18 3.03
N PRO A 432 -10.26 25.49 1.92
CA PRO A 432 -10.66 24.10 1.71
C PRO A 432 -10.03 23.17 2.75
N ILE A 433 -8.84 23.49 3.26
CA ILE A 433 -8.17 22.72 4.34
C ILE A 433 -9.04 22.68 5.60
N LYS A 434 -9.62 23.82 5.98
CA LYS A 434 -10.54 23.91 7.12
C LYS A 434 -11.83 23.15 6.84
N ALA A 435 -12.42 23.36 5.66
CA ALA A 435 -13.66 22.70 5.24
C ALA A 435 -13.52 21.16 5.24
N ASN A 436 -12.40 20.64 4.75
CA ASN A 436 -12.09 19.21 4.74
C ASN A 436 -11.86 18.69 6.15
N TYR A 437 -11.11 19.39 7.00
CA TYR A 437 -10.94 19.00 8.41
C TYR A 437 -12.27 18.95 9.17
N ASP A 438 -13.12 19.96 8.98
CA ASP A 438 -14.45 20.01 9.59
C ASP A 438 -15.34 18.84 9.11
N LEU A 439 -15.27 18.51 7.82
CA LEU A 439 -16.04 17.39 7.25
C LEU A 439 -15.54 16.05 7.79
N LEU A 440 -14.22 15.83 7.81
CA LEU A 440 -13.61 14.60 8.35
C LEU A 440 -13.94 14.39 9.84
N SER A 441 -14.19 15.47 10.57
CA SER A 441 -14.49 15.42 12.00
C SER A 441 -15.88 14.86 12.31
N LYS A 442 -16.75 14.68 11.31
CA LYS A 442 -18.09 14.09 11.49
C LYS A 442 -18.05 12.55 11.47
N ASP A 443 -18.74 11.92 12.42
CA ASP A 443 -18.71 10.46 12.58
C ASP A 443 -19.22 9.69 11.34
N ASN A 444 -20.30 10.15 10.72
CA ASN A 444 -20.83 9.56 9.49
C ASN A 444 -19.82 9.60 8.34
N VAL A 445 -19.11 10.73 8.16
CA VAL A 445 -18.05 10.86 7.15
C VAL A 445 -16.91 9.89 7.43
N GLN A 446 -16.49 9.74 8.69
CA GLN A 446 -15.45 8.79 9.08
C GLN A 446 -15.86 7.36 8.73
N ASN A 447 -17.10 6.97 9.03
CA ASN A 447 -17.62 5.64 8.70
C ASN A 447 -17.68 5.41 7.18
N SER A 448 -18.10 6.42 6.40
CA SER A 448 -18.12 6.34 4.93
C SER A 448 -16.72 6.22 4.32
N ILE A 449 -15.72 6.91 4.88
CA ILE A 449 -14.32 6.77 4.45
C ILE A 449 -13.80 5.36 4.78
N ILE A 450 -14.14 4.83 5.97
CA ILE A 450 -13.77 3.47 6.35
C ILE A 450 -14.37 2.46 5.37
N ASP A 451 -15.66 2.57 5.05
CA ASP A 451 -16.34 1.72 4.07
C ASP A 451 -15.64 1.76 2.70
N LEU A 452 -15.33 2.97 2.20
CA LEU A 452 -14.58 3.14 0.94
C LEU A 452 -13.20 2.48 0.97
N LEU A 453 -12.45 2.62 2.07
CA LEU A 453 -11.14 1.98 2.21
C LEU A 453 -11.27 0.45 2.23
N VAL A 454 -12.27 -0.10 2.92
CA VAL A 454 -12.53 -1.55 2.94
C VAL A 454 -12.94 -2.06 1.56
N GLN A 455 -13.78 -1.31 0.83
CA GLN A 455 -14.10 -1.60 -0.55
C GLN A 455 -12.84 -1.66 -1.42
N CYS A 456 -11.91 -0.71 -1.29
CA CYS A 456 -10.65 -0.75 -2.03
C CYS A 456 -9.80 -1.98 -1.68
N VAL A 457 -9.71 -2.35 -0.39
CA VAL A 457 -8.99 -3.56 0.06
C VAL A 457 -9.59 -4.81 -0.59
N VAL A 458 -10.91 -4.95 -0.61
CA VAL A 458 -11.59 -6.14 -1.14
C VAL A 458 -11.61 -6.17 -2.68
N LYS A 459 -11.94 -5.05 -3.33
CA LYS A 459 -12.12 -4.98 -4.79
C LYS A 459 -10.78 -4.91 -5.54
N ASN A 460 -9.80 -4.19 -5.00
CA ASN A 460 -8.51 -3.96 -5.66
C ASN A 460 -7.37 -4.77 -5.03
N LYS A 461 -7.62 -5.51 -3.93
CA LYS A 461 -6.62 -6.33 -3.21
C LYS A 461 -5.42 -5.52 -2.72
N ILE A 462 -5.64 -4.25 -2.38
CA ILE A 462 -4.59 -3.39 -1.85
C ILE A 462 -4.35 -3.68 -0.36
N ILE A 463 -3.10 -3.55 0.08
CA ILE A 463 -2.73 -3.63 1.49
C ILE A 463 -2.45 -2.19 1.97
N ILE A 464 -3.21 -1.73 2.95
CA ILE A 464 -3.08 -0.36 3.48
C ILE A 464 -2.23 -0.40 4.75
N SER A 465 -0.97 0.02 4.65
CA SER A 465 -0.15 0.19 5.86
C SER A 465 -0.61 1.42 6.66
N THR A 466 -0.28 1.47 7.96
CA THR A 466 -0.52 2.66 8.79
C THR A 466 0.12 3.91 8.18
N ARG A 467 1.33 3.78 7.62
CA ARG A 467 2.03 4.90 6.95
C ARG A 467 1.23 5.43 5.75
N ALA A 468 0.76 4.52 4.89
CA ALA A 468 -0.05 4.90 3.74
C ALA A 468 -1.37 5.54 4.15
N LEU A 469 -2.01 5.03 5.22
CA LEU A 469 -3.23 5.59 5.77
C LEU A 469 -3.05 7.00 6.34
N LEU A 470 -1.98 7.26 7.10
CA LEU A 470 -1.68 8.60 7.63
C LEU A 470 -1.42 9.59 6.48
N ASN A 471 -0.66 9.18 5.47
CA ASN A 471 -0.42 10.00 4.29
C ASN A 471 -1.72 10.26 3.50
N PHE A 472 -2.59 9.26 3.37
CA PHE A 472 -3.91 9.41 2.77
C PHE A 472 -4.76 10.45 3.52
N ILE A 473 -4.82 10.39 4.85
CA ILE A 473 -5.56 11.38 5.66
C ILE A 473 -4.98 12.79 5.47
N TYR A 474 -3.65 12.92 5.39
CA TYR A 474 -3.01 14.20 5.08
C TYR A 474 -3.45 14.76 3.72
N GLU A 475 -3.41 13.94 2.67
CA GLU A 475 -3.79 14.33 1.30
C GLU A 475 -5.29 14.62 1.18
N LEU A 476 -6.11 13.95 1.98
CA LEU A 476 -7.55 14.17 2.07
C LEU A 476 -7.91 15.55 2.64
N ILE A 477 -7.12 16.02 3.62
CA ILE A 477 -7.33 17.32 4.27
C ILE A 477 -6.64 18.45 3.49
N VAL A 478 -5.41 18.20 2.99
CA VAL A 478 -4.56 19.21 2.34
C VAL A 478 -4.51 18.99 0.82
N PRO A 479 -5.24 19.78 0.01
CA PRO A 479 -5.32 19.61 -1.45
C PRO A 479 -4.05 20.12 -2.14
N ARG A 480 -2.98 19.31 -2.13
CA ARG A 480 -1.66 19.67 -2.67
C ARG A 480 -1.66 19.97 -4.17
N SER A 481 -2.61 19.42 -4.91
CA SER A 481 -2.79 19.66 -6.35
C SER A 481 -3.17 21.12 -6.65
N TYR A 482 -3.71 21.85 -5.67
CA TYR A 482 -4.17 23.24 -5.82
C TYR A 482 -3.46 24.21 -4.86
N ILE A 483 -2.93 23.73 -3.75
CA ILE A 483 -2.29 24.55 -2.72
C ILE A 483 -0.88 24.03 -2.41
N ASP A 484 0.14 24.79 -2.80
CA ASP A 484 1.50 24.59 -2.30
C ASP A 484 1.64 25.17 -0.89
N VAL A 485 1.46 24.32 0.11
CA VAL A 485 1.58 24.68 1.52
C VAL A 485 3.02 24.87 2.02
N ASN A 486 4.02 24.62 1.16
CA ASN A 486 5.42 24.93 1.48
C ASN A 486 5.75 26.38 1.14
N SER A 487 4.98 27.03 0.27
CA SER A 487 5.10 28.45 -0.01
C SER A 487 4.75 29.31 1.21
N ALA A 488 5.60 30.26 1.57
CA ALA A 488 5.33 31.24 2.63
C ALA A 488 4.06 32.08 2.38
N THR A 489 3.59 32.14 1.13
CA THR A 489 2.41 32.92 0.72
C THR A 489 1.17 32.06 0.44
N PHE A 490 1.15 30.77 0.82
CA PHE A 490 0.06 29.86 0.49
C PHE A 490 -1.32 30.33 0.97
N LYS A 491 -1.40 31.08 2.10
CA LYS A 491 -2.63 31.71 2.58
C LYS A 491 -3.23 32.69 1.55
N ASN A 492 -2.39 33.41 0.80
CA ASN A 492 -2.86 34.29 -0.29
C ASN A 492 -3.33 33.47 -1.50
N ALA A 493 -2.72 32.31 -1.76
CA ALA A 493 -3.16 31.41 -2.83
C ALA A 493 -4.58 30.86 -2.55
N ILE A 494 -4.88 30.52 -1.29
CA ILE A 494 -6.23 30.07 -0.87
C ILE A 494 -7.31 31.09 -1.24
N VAL A 495 -7.06 32.39 -1.00
CA VAL A 495 -8.02 33.45 -1.34
C VAL A 495 -8.22 33.56 -2.86
N LYS A 496 -7.16 33.33 -3.63
CA LYS A 496 -7.15 33.44 -5.09
C LYS A 496 -7.73 32.22 -5.80
N LEU A 497 -7.96 31.11 -5.10
CA LEU A 497 -8.63 29.94 -5.68
C LEU A 497 -9.95 30.36 -6.32
N ASP A 498 -10.10 29.97 -7.58
CA ASP A 498 -11.35 30.17 -8.29
C ASP A 498 -12.40 29.13 -7.85
N SER A 499 -13.66 29.30 -8.26
CA SER A 499 -14.74 28.42 -7.81
C SER A 499 -14.54 26.95 -8.21
N ILE A 500 -13.94 26.68 -9.37
CA ILE A 500 -13.70 25.32 -9.86
C ILE A 500 -12.53 24.69 -9.10
N GLU A 501 -11.45 25.45 -8.92
CA GLU A 501 -10.30 25.02 -8.11
C GLU A 501 -10.72 24.74 -6.66
N TYR A 502 -11.59 25.59 -6.09
CA TYR A 502 -12.16 25.38 -4.77
C TYR A 502 -13.00 24.11 -4.70
N ILE A 503 -13.95 23.89 -5.64
CA ILE A 503 -14.77 22.67 -5.70
C ILE A 503 -13.90 21.41 -5.79
N ASN A 504 -12.85 21.43 -6.62
CA ASN A 504 -11.94 20.30 -6.74
C ASN A 504 -11.03 20.10 -5.52
N SER A 505 -10.82 21.16 -4.73
CA SER A 505 -10.09 21.12 -3.46
C SER A 505 -10.92 20.61 -2.28
N LEU A 506 -12.20 20.26 -2.48
CA LEU A 506 -13.05 19.70 -1.44
C LEU A 506 -12.91 18.17 -1.38
N MET A 507 -12.87 17.64 -0.16
CA MET A 507 -12.64 16.23 0.15
C MET A 507 -13.43 15.24 -0.73
N PRO A 508 -14.76 15.39 -0.93
CA PRO A 508 -15.52 14.47 -1.78
C PRO A 508 -14.96 14.34 -3.19
N ASN A 509 -14.40 15.41 -3.76
CA ASN A 509 -13.75 15.37 -5.07
C ASN A 509 -12.31 14.84 -4.98
N ILE A 510 -11.57 15.18 -3.93
CA ILE A 510 -10.19 14.71 -3.75
C ILE A 510 -10.13 13.18 -3.74
N ILE A 511 -11.05 12.54 -3.02
CA ILE A 511 -11.14 11.06 -2.88
C ILE A 511 -11.10 10.36 -4.24
N PHE A 512 -11.76 10.91 -5.26
CA PHE A 512 -12.00 10.20 -6.52
C PHE A 512 -11.24 10.78 -7.73
N ASN A 513 -10.80 12.05 -7.67
CA ASN A 513 -10.17 12.73 -8.82
C ASN A 513 -8.65 12.53 -8.92
N HIS A 514 -7.96 12.20 -7.83
CA HIS A 514 -6.50 12.29 -7.74
C HIS A 514 -5.78 10.94 -7.66
N LYS A 515 -6.01 10.09 -8.65
CA LYS A 515 -5.39 8.74 -8.73
C LYS A 515 -3.85 8.75 -8.70
N GLU A 516 -3.23 9.87 -9.05
CA GLU A 516 -1.78 10.07 -9.10
C GLU A 516 -1.12 10.24 -7.72
N LEU A 517 -1.89 10.47 -6.65
CA LEU A 517 -1.34 10.76 -5.32
C LEU A 517 -0.80 9.52 -4.63
N SER A 518 -1.56 8.42 -4.63
CA SER A 518 -1.15 7.14 -4.05
C SER A 518 -1.99 5.99 -4.59
N PHE A 519 -1.53 4.75 -4.35
CA PHE A 519 -2.27 3.54 -4.70
C PHE A 519 -3.67 3.48 -4.06
N ILE A 520 -3.88 4.14 -2.91
CA ILE A 520 -5.19 4.25 -2.26
C ILE A 520 -6.12 5.12 -3.10
N PHE A 521 -5.66 6.29 -3.56
CA PHE A 521 -6.45 7.16 -4.44
C PHE A 521 -6.71 6.54 -5.82
N GLU A 522 -5.75 5.77 -6.35
CA GLU A 522 -5.96 5.00 -7.58
C GLU A 522 -7.11 3.99 -7.42
N ALA A 523 -7.12 3.23 -6.31
CA ALA A 523 -8.20 2.31 -6.00
C ALA A 523 -9.54 3.04 -5.80
N LEU A 524 -9.56 4.14 -5.04
CA LEU A 524 -10.77 4.94 -4.81
C LEU A 524 -11.37 5.48 -6.11
N SER A 525 -10.53 5.99 -7.03
CA SER A 525 -10.97 6.47 -8.34
C SER A 525 -11.70 5.38 -9.15
N SER A 526 -11.33 4.11 -8.99
CA SER A 526 -12.00 2.98 -9.66
C SER A 526 -13.40 2.68 -9.14
N ILE A 527 -13.74 3.15 -7.93
CA ILE A 527 -15.04 2.97 -7.28
C ILE A 527 -15.83 4.29 -7.15
N ASP A 528 -15.49 5.29 -7.98
CA ASP A 528 -16.18 6.59 -7.95
C ASP A 528 -17.69 6.43 -8.16
N PRO A 529 -18.54 6.95 -7.24
CA PRO A 529 -19.99 6.86 -7.33
C PRO A 529 -20.57 7.50 -8.60
N LEU A 530 -19.82 8.38 -9.29
CA LEU A 530 -20.22 8.91 -10.60
C LEU A 530 -20.39 7.83 -11.68
N ASN A 531 -19.80 6.65 -11.49
CA ASN A 531 -19.91 5.52 -12.40
C ASN A 531 -21.16 4.66 -12.16
N VAL A 532 -21.90 4.89 -11.07
CA VAL A 532 -23.16 4.19 -10.81
C VAL A 532 -24.23 4.72 -11.76
N ARG A 533 -24.97 3.80 -12.38
CA ARG A 533 -26.09 4.10 -13.29
C ARG A 533 -27.30 3.28 -12.87
N ASN A 534 -28.36 3.98 -12.53
CA ASN A 534 -29.69 3.43 -12.34
C ASN A 534 -30.73 4.50 -12.69
N GLU A 535 -31.96 4.08 -12.93
CA GLU A 535 -33.07 4.94 -13.37
C GLU A 535 -33.23 6.18 -12.47
N LYS A 536 -33.19 6.01 -11.14
CA LYS A 536 -33.34 7.12 -10.19
C LYS A 536 -32.19 8.12 -10.22
N VAL A 537 -30.95 7.66 -10.43
CA VAL A 537 -29.78 8.54 -10.57
C VAL A 537 -29.87 9.33 -11.87
N ASP A 538 -30.30 8.71 -12.97
CA ASP A 538 -30.46 9.38 -14.25
C ASP A 538 -31.58 10.45 -14.19
N ASP A 539 -32.71 10.12 -13.57
CA ASP A 539 -33.81 11.07 -13.32
C ASP A 539 -33.34 12.27 -12.49
N PHE A 540 -32.60 12.02 -11.40
CA PHE A 540 -32.03 13.08 -10.58
C PHE A 540 -31.07 13.99 -11.38
N ILE A 541 -30.22 13.43 -12.23
CA ILE A 541 -29.29 14.22 -13.05
C ILE A 541 -30.06 15.13 -14.01
N ILE A 542 -31.17 14.66 -14.56
CA ILE A 542 -32.04 15.47 -15.43
C ILE A 542 -32.66 16.62 -14.62
N ASP A 543 -33.24 16.32 -13.46
CA ASP A 543 -33.86 17.32 -12.59
C ASP A 543 -32.85 18.37 -12.13
N PHE A 544 -31.70 17.94 -11.63
CA PHE A 544 -30.62 18.81 -11.16
C PHE A 544 -30.12 19.76 -12.25
N ASN A 545 -30.06 19.31 -13.51
CA ASN A 545 -29.61 20.15 -14.63
C ASN A 545 -30.67 21.16 -15.12
N ASN A 546 -31.94 20.91 -14.84
CA ASN A 546 -33.04 21.80 -15.22
C ASN A 546 -33.45 22.76 -14.11
N ASP A 547 -33.03 22.51 -12.87
CA ASP A 547 -33.37 23.33 -11.72
C ASP A 547 -32.65 24.70 -11.73
N SER A 548 -33.36 25.71 -11.24
CA SER A 548 -32.82 27.05 -11.05
C SER A 548 -32.11 27.24 -9.70
N ASP A 549 -32.45 26.44 -8.68
CA ASP A 549 -31.86 26.52 -7.34
C ASP A 549 -31.25 25.18 -6.89
N ILE A 550 -30.11 24.85 -7.49
CA ILE A 550 -29.35 23.64 -7.14
C ILE A 550 -28.89 23.59 -5.68
N MET A 551 -28.81 24.73 -4.99
CA MET A 551 -28.34 24.79 -3.60
C MET A 551 -29.36 24.21 -2.62
N GLU A 552 -30.65 24.18 -2.99
CA GLU A 552 -31.69 23.51 -2.20
C GLU A 552 -31.37 22.01 -2.03
N TYR A 553 -30.90 21.34 -3.09
CA TYR A 553 -30.50 19.93 -2.99
C TYR A 553 -29.36 19.73 -1.98
N PHE A 554 -28.32 20.55 -2.03
CA PHE A 554 -27.21 20.46 -1.08
C PHE A 554 -27.68 20.65 0.37
N ASN A 555 -28.53 21.64 0.62
CA ASN A 555 -29.05 21.95 1.96
C ASN A 555 -29.98 20.85 2.50
N LYS A 556 -30.76 20.21 1.63
CA LYS A 556 -31.75 19.20 2.01
C LYS A 556 -31.17 17.80 2.15
N HIS A 557 -30.20 17.46 1.30
CA HIS A 557 -29.74 16.08 1.13
C HIS A 557 -28.30 15.83 1.57
N ILE A 558 -27.57 16.83 2.06
CA ILE A 558 -26.17 16.62 2.43
C ILE A 558 -25.82 17.29 3.76
N ASP A 559 -25.16 16.53 4.63
CA ASP A 559 -24.70 16.99 5.93
C ASP A 559 -23.29 17.60 5.84
N PHE A 560 -23.16 18.84 5.35
CA PHE A 560 -21.86 19.53 5.30
C PHE A 560 -21.58 20.42 6.53
N PRO A 561 -20.30 20.76 6.79
CA PRO A 561 -19.95 21.81 7.73
C PRO A 561 -20.52 23.18 7.34
N LYS A 562 -20.62 24.06 8.34
CA LYS A 562 -20.96 25.47 8.09
C LYS A 562 -19.91 26.11 7.17
N ASP A 563 -20.38 26.91 6.23
CA ASP A 563 -19.57 27.64 5.24
C ASP A 563 -18.83 26.75 4.20
N PHE A 564 -19.14 25.45 4.13
CA PHE A 564 -18.49 24.51 3.19
C PHE A 564 -18.61 24.93 1.71
N LEU A 565 -19.72 25.56 1.32
CA LEU A 565 -19.95 26.08 -0.03
C LEU A 565 -19.88 27.61 -0.10
N TRP A 566 -19.40 28.29 0.95
CA TRP A 566 -19.45 29.76 1.05
C TRP A 566 -18.74 30.45 -0.12
N LYS A 567 -17.60 29.92 -0.57
CA LYS A 567 -16.86 30.47 -1.71
C LYS A 567 -17.71 30.42 -2.99
N ILE A 568 -18.51 29.38 -3.16
CA ILE A 568 -19.34 29.19 -4.36
C ILE A 568 -20.55 30.11 -4.31
N THR A 569 -21.26 30.18 -3.18
CA THR A 569 -22.46 31.01 -3.01
C THR A 569 -22.19 32.51 -3.06
N ASN A 570 -20.97 32.95 -2.69
CA ASN A 570 -20.60 34.37 -2.68
C ASN A 570 -19.80 34.83 -3.90
N THR A 571 -19.61 33.98 -4.91
CA THR A 571 -18.92 34.38 -6.14
C THR A 571 -19.93 34.78 -7.22
N ASN A 572 -19.90 36.05 -7.67
CA ASN A 572 -20.68 36.51 -8.82
C ASN A 572 -20.07 35.97 -10.12
N ILE A 573 -20.78 35.03 -10.78
CA ILE A 573 -20.34 34.42 -12.04
C ILE A 573 -21.16 35.02 -13.19
N ASN A 574 -20.58 36.01 -13.88
CA ASN A 574 -21.26 36.69 -15.00
C ASN A 574 -21.06 35.99 -16.36
N ASN A 575 -20.07 35.08 -16.46
CA ASN A 575 -19.77 34.37 -17.70
C ASN A 575 -20.64 33.08 -17.80
N PRO A 576 -21.46 32.92 -18.85
CA PRO A 576 -22.36 31.77 -19.01
C PRO A 576 -21.62 30.43 -19.18
N ASP A 577 -20.49 30.39 -19.88
CA ASP A 577 -19.69 29.17 -20.05
C ASP A 577 -19.06 28.75 -18.71
N LYS A 578 -18.55 29.74 -17.96
CA LYS A 578 -18.01 29.49 -16.61
C LYS A 578 -19.11 28.99 -15.66
N LYS A 579 -20.31 29.54 -15.77
CA LYS A 579 -21.48 29.08 -15.00
C LYS A 579 -21.83 27.63 -15.33
N LYS A 580 -21.82 27.25 -16.61
CA LYS A 580 -22.08 25.86 -17.04
C LYS A 580 -21.01 24.89 -16.51
N ASN A 581 -19.73 25.26 -16.56
CA ASN A 581 -18.67 24.42 -16.02
C ASN A 581 -18.78 24.25 -14.50
N ILE A 582 -19.05 25.33 -13.77
CA ILE A 582 -19.28 25.27 -12.32
C ILE A 582 -20.50 24.39 -12.00
N HIS A 583 -21.57 24.49 -12.78
CA HIS A 583 -22.74 23.64 -12.63
C HIS A 583 -22.39 22.14 -12.76
N TYR A 584 -21.57 21.78 -13.75
CA TYR A 584 -21.13 20.40 -13.93
C TYR A 584 -20.25 19.91 -12.77
N GLU A 585 -19.32 20.74 -12.29
CA GLU A 585 -18.50 20.38 -11.12
C GLU A 585 -19.31 20.31 -9.82
N LEU A 586 -20.39 21.09 -9.70
CA LEU A 586 -21.33 20.99 -8.59
C LEU A 586 -22.15 19.69 -8.64
N LEU A 587 -22.60 19.24 -9.81
CA LEU A 587 -23.26 17.94 -9.93
C LEU A 587 -22.34 16.80 -9.47
N LYS A 588 -21.06 16.82 -9.88
CA LYS A 588 -20.07 15.84 -9.42
C LYS A 588 -19.89 15.89 -7.91
N LEU A 589 -19.71 17.10 -7.37
CA LEU A 589 -19.56 17.33 -5.94
C LEU A 589 -20.79 16.80 -5.19
N PHE A 590 -22.00 17.03 -5.70
CA PHE A 590 -23.24 16.56 -5.09
C PHE A 590 -23.27 15.05 -5.00
N ILE A 591 -23.11 14.33 -6.12
CA ILE A 591 -23.21 12.86 -6.15
C ILE A 591 -22.18 12.23 -5.21
N ARG A 592 -20.93 12.71 -5.24
CA ARG A 592 -19.85 12.21 -4.36
C ARG A 592 -20.10 12.55 -2.90
N SER A 593 -20.63 13.73 -2.62
CA SER A 593 -20.95 14.11 -1.23
C SER A 593 -22.17 13.38 -0.71
N TYR A 594 -23.15 13.06 -1.56
CA TYR A 594 -24.32 12.27 -1.19
C TYR A 594 -23.91 10.85 -0.81
N TYR A 595 -22.90 10.29 -1.49
CA TYR A 595 -22.29 9.03 -1.07
C TYR A 595 -21.64 9.12 0.32
N ILE A 596 -20.90 10.19 0.61
CA ILE A 596 -20.07 10.31 1.83
C ILE A 596 -20.88 10.75 3.05
N CYS A 597 -21.76 11.74 2.89
CA CYS A 597 -22.53 12.35 3.97
C CYS A 597 -23.96 12.74 3.55
N GLY A 598 -24.56 11.96 2.65
CA GLY A 598 -25.95 12.14 2.24
C GLY A 598 -26.95 11.91 3.38
N ILE A 599 -28.09 12.61 3.31
CA ILE A 599 -29.24 12.47 4.20
C ILE A 599 -30.47 12.11 3.37
N GLY A 600 -31.22 11.12 3.87
CA GLY A 600 -32.45 10.63 3.25
C GLY A 600 -32.21 9.55 2.18
N GLU A 601 -33.24 9.26 1.40
CA GLU A 601 -33.25 8.18 0.41
C GLU A 601 -33.61 8.71 -0.99
N LEU A 602 -32.80 9.63 -1.51
CA LEU A 602 -32.98 10.18 -2.85
C LEU A 602 -32.76 9.11 -3.93
N PHE A 603 -31.64 8.40 -3.87
CA PHE A 603 -31.31 7.23 -4.68
C PHE A 603 -30.25 6.38 -3.97
N SER A 604 -29.99 5.17 -4.49
CA SER A 604 -28.90 4.31 -4.00
C SER A 604 -27.69 4.42 -4.92
N LEU A 605 -26.50 4.55 -4.31
CA LEU A 605 -25.20 4.48 -4.96
C LEU A 605 -24.41 3.22 -4.53
N ARG A 606 -25.06 2.28 -3.82
CA ARG A 606 -24.42 1.05 -3.33
C ARG A 606 -24.15 0.06 -4.46
N ASP A 607 -23.16 -0.78 -4.24
CA ASP A 607 -22.79 -1.88 -5.14
C ASP A 607 -23.35 -3.19 -4.57
N ASP A 608 -24.51 -3.60 -5.04
CA ASP A 608 -25.22 -4.78 -4.52
C ASP A 608 -24.37 -6.07 -4.61
N ILE A 609 -23.52 -6.19 -5.64
CA ILE A 609 -22.64 -7.36 -5.81
C ILE A 609 -21.56 -7.39 -4.71
N TYR A 610 -21.07 -6.21 -4.31
CA TYR A 610 -20.15 -6.08 -3.19
C TYR A 610 -20.82 -6.46 -1.88
N ASP A 611 -22.02 -5.95 -1.62
CA ASP A 611 -22.78 -6.26 -0.41
C ASP A 611 -23.09 -7.77 -0.32
N GLU A 612 -23.47 -8.41 -1.43
CA GLU A 612 -23.67 -9.87 -1.51
C GLU A 612 -22.39 -10.65 -1.22
N TYR A 613 -21.24 -10.22 -1.76
CA TYR A 613 -19.96 -10.86 -1.51
C TYR A 613 -19.51 -10.73 -0.05
N MET A 614 -19.68 -9.55 0.56
CA MET A 614 -19.31 -9.33 1.97
C MET A 614 -20.20 -10.15 2.93
N ASN A 615 -21.49 -10.25 2.63
CA ASN A 615 -22.39 -11.17 3.32
C ASN A 615 -21.92 -12.62 3.19
N ALA A 616 -21.56 -13.06 1.98
CA ALA A 616 -21.03 -14.41 1.76
C ALA A 616 -19.74 -14.65 2.57
N LEU A 617 -18.85 -13.68 2.63
CA LEU A 617 -17.59 -13.76 3.37
C LEU A 617 -17.82 -13.92 4.88
N PHE A 618 -18.78 -13.16 5.43
CA PHE A 618 -19.18 -13.29 6.83
C PHE A 618 -19.73 -14.69 7.15
N TYR A 619 -20.72 -15.17 6.38
CA TYR A 619 -21.32 -16.48 6.61
C TYR A 619 -20.35 -17.64 6.36
N TYR A 620 -19.39 -17.48 5.44
CA TYR A 620 -18.33 -18.43 5.19
C TYR A 620 -17.45 -18.63 6.43
N ASN A 621 -16.98 -17.53 7.03
CA ASN A 621 -16.10 -17.59 8.19
C ASN A 621 -16.81 -18.09 9.47
N ARG A 622 -18.15 -18.01 9.54
CA ARG A 622 -18.95 -18.67 10.59
C ARG A 622 -19.26 -20.14 10.32
N GLY A 623 -19.16 -20.57 9.05
CA GLY A 623 -19.57 -21.90 8.62
C GLY A 623 -21.10 -22.09 8.50
N ASP A 624 -21.86 -21.01 8.27
CA ASP A 624 -23.32 -21.09 8.13
C ASP A 624 -23.73 -21.66 6.76
N LYS A 625 -23.93 -22.97 6.73
CA LYS A 625 -24.28 -23.73 5.52
C LYS A 625 -25.57 -23.26 4.86
N LEU A 626 -26.58 -22.86 5.64
CA LEU A 626 -27.89 -22.50 5.10
C LEU A 626 -27.82 -21.17 4.37
N LYS A 627 -27.12 -20.19 4.95
CA LYS A 627 -26.92 -18.87 4.35
C LYS A 627 -26.01 -18.91 3.12
N LEU A 628 -25.07 -19.87 3.06
CA LEU A 628 -24.17 -20.05 1.93
C LEU A 628 -24.77 -20.80 0.74
N LYS A 629 -25.95 -21.42 0.89
CA LYS A 629 -26.55 -22.25 -0.17
C LYS A 629 -26.65 -21.51 -1.51
N ASN A 630 -27.18 -20.29 -1.50
CA ASN A 630 -27.31 -19.48 -2.72
C ASN A 630 -25.95 -19.11 -3.33
N VAL A 631 -24.92 -18.91 -2.50
CA VAL A 631 -23.56 -18.62 -2.96
C VAL A 631 -22.99 -19.82 -3.72
N TYR A 632 -23.11 -21.02 -3.16
CA TYR A 632 -22.69 -22.26 -3.84
C TYR A 632 -23.47 -22.50 -5.13
N GLU A 633 -24.79 -22.24 -5.15
CA GLU A 633 -25.60 -22.37 -6.36
C GLU A 633 -25.19 -21.36 -7.44
N ASN A 634 -24.97 -20.09 -7.07
CA ASN A 634 -24.53 -19.04 -7.99
C ASN A 634 -23.15 -19.34 -8.59
N VAL A 635 -22.19 -19.78 -7.77
CA VAL A 635 -20.85 -20.13 -8.25
C VAL A 635 -20.92 -21.39 -9.13
N LYS A 636 -21.67 -22.42 -8.73
CA LYS A 636 -21.92 -23.61 -9.57
C LYS A 636 -22.50 -23.22 -10.93
N ASN A 637 -23.52 -22.37 -10.96
CA ASN A 637 -24.12 -21.91 -12.21
C ASN A 637 -23.10 -21.16 -13.09
N GLY A 638 -22.25 -20.33 -12.47
CA GLY A 638 -21.18 -19.62 -13.18
C GLY A 638 -20.14 -20.56 -13.77
N ILE A 639 -19.74 -21.60 -13.03
CA ILE A 639 -18.86 -22.68 -13.51
C ILE A 639 -19.48 -23.35 -14.75
N MET A 640 -20.74 -23.79 -14.66
CA MET A 640 -21.44 -24.46 -15.76
C MET A 640 -21.61 -23.58 -17.01
N LYS A 641 -21.71 -22.25 -16.82
CA LYS A 641 -21.87 -21.25 -17.89
C LYS A 641 -20.57 -20.64 -18.39
N TRP A 642 -19.40 -21.01 -17.84
CA TRP A 642 -18.11 -20.38 -18.16
C TRP A 642 -17.77 -20.41 -19.66
N ASN A 643 -18.03 -21.53 -20.32
CA ASN A 643 -17.86 -21.73 -21.76
C ASN A 643 -19.16 -21.47 -22.56
N GLY A 644 -20.09 -20.71 -21.97
CA GLY A 644 -21.41 -20.40 -22.50
C GLY A 644 -22.50 -21.34 -22.01
N GLU A 645 -23.76 -20.96 -22.27
CA GLU A 645 -24.93 -21.72 -21.81
C GLU A 645 -25.04 -23.09 -22.51
N ALA A 646 -25.24 -24.12 -21.68
CA ALA A 646 -25.45 -25.52 -22.03
C ALA A 646 -26.76 -26.01 -21.40
N GLU A 647 -27.14 -27.25 -21.69
CA GLU A 647 -28.30 -27.89 -21.04
C GLU A 647 -28.01 -28.20 -19.56
N LYS A 648 -29.07 -28.46 -18.80
CA LYS A 648 -28.94 -28.75 -17.36
C LYS A 648 -28.00 -29.94 -17.15
N GLU A 649 -27.04 -29.80 -16.23
CA GLU A 649 -25.98 -30.79 -15.94
C GLU A 649 -24.95 -31.01 -17.06
N TYR A 650 -24.96 -30.17 -18.11
CA TYR A 650 -23.94 -30.19 -19.14
C TYR A 650 -23.01 -28.98 -19.03
N LEU A 651 -21.72 -29.20 -19.24
CA LEU A 651 -20.68 -28.18 -19.33
C LEU A 651 -20.19 -28.12 -20.77
N ASN A 652 -20.06 -26.92 -21.34
CA ASN A 652 -19.48 -26.74 -22.67
C ASN A 652 -17.96 -26.89 -22.64
N ILE A 653 -17.39 -27.71 -23.54
CA ILE A 653 -15.95 -27.91 -23.66
C ILE A 653 -15.36 -26.89 -24.64
N PHE A 654 -14.20 -26.34 -24.30
CA PHE A 654 -13.49 -25.41 -25.16
C PHE A 654 -12.57 -26.13 -26.16
N ILE A 655 -13.04 -26.36 -27.38
CA ILE A 655 -12.29 -27.07 -28.45
C ILE A 655 -11.51 -26.11 -29.38
N GLY A 656 -11.54 -24.79 -29.11
CA GLY A 656 -10.82 -23.77 -29.89
C GLY A 656 -11.63 -23.11 -31.01
N LYS A 657 -10.95 -22.44 -31.95
CA LYS A 657 -11.51 -21.41 -32.86
C LYS A 657 -12.61 -21.89 -33.84
N ASN A 658 -12.83 -23.19 -34.03
CA ASN A 658 -13.74 -23.70 -35.08
C ASN A 658 -15.18 -24.05 -34.59
N GLN A 659 -15.60 -23.62 -33.39
CA GLN A 659 -16.97 -23.87 -32.88
C GLN A 659 -18.05 -22.91 -33.43
N THR A 660 -18.00 -22.56 -34.72
CA THR A 660 -19.04 -21.69 -35.30
C THR A 660 -20.37 -22.42 -35.48
N LYS A 661 -20.33 -23.73 -35.80
CA LYS A 661 -21.53 -24.52 -36.13
C LYS A 661 -22.09 -25.38 -34.99
N TYR A 662 -21.24 -25.95 -34.14
CA TYR A 662 -21.67 -26.84 -33.06
C TYR A 662 -21.09 -26.39 -31.71
N LYS A 663 -21.88 -26.56 -30.64
CA LYS A 663 -21.40 -26.63 -29.26
C LYS A 663 -21.09 -28.08 -28.95
N VAL A 664 -20.05 -28.31 -28.17
CA VAL A 664 -19.73 -29.64 -27.63
C VAL A 664 -19.81 -29.53 -26.12
N SER A 665 -20.55 -30.46 -25.51
CA SER A 665 -20.80 -30.48 -24.09
C SER A 665 -20.60 -31.88 -23.54
N GLU A 666 -20.20 -31.96 -22.29
CA GLU A 666 -20.16 -33.20 -21.53
C GLU A 666 -21.04 -33.11 -20.30
N LYS A 667 -21.42 -34.26 -19.73
CA LYS A 667 -22.23 -34.30 -18.53
C LYS A 667 -21.33 -34.17 -17.30
N VAL A 668 -21.55 -33.14 -16.49
CA VAL A 668 -20.82 -32.88 -15.25
C VAL A 668 -21.81 -32.65 -14.10
N GLU A 669 -21.85 -33.60 -13.16
CA GLU A 669 -22.71 -33.55 -11.98
C GLU A 669 -21.93 -33.04 -10.77
N LEU A 670 -21.99 -31.73 -10.53
CA LEU A 670 -21.33 -31.07 -9.40
C LEU A 670 -22.27 -30.97 -8.19
N LYS A 671 -21.82 -31.40 -7.02
CA LYS A 671 -22.48 -31.15 -5.72
C LYS A 671 -21.60 -30.28 -4.83
N ALA A 672 -22.22 -29.37 -4.09
CA ALA A 672 -21.52 -28.60 -3.07
C ALA A 672 -20.97 -29.52 -1.98
N ASP A 673 -19.74 -29.26 -1.56
CA ASP A 673 -19.11 -29.89 -0.40
C ASP A 673 -18.78 -28.80 0.62
N THR A 674 -19.20 -29.02 1.86
CA THR A 674 -19.11 -28.03 2.96
C THR A 674 -18.20 -28.51 4.09
N ARG A 675 -17.44 -29.59 3.86
CA ARG A 675 -16.56 -30.19 4.87
C ARG A 675 -15.42 -29.27 5.31
N ASN A 676 -15.00 -28.36 4.43
CA ASN A 676 -13.91 -27.41 4.67
C ASN A 676 -14.33 -26.10 5.35
N LEU A 677 -15.63 -25.91 5.62
CA LEU A 677 -16.08 -24.67 6.23
C LEU A 677 -15.46 -24.49 7.63
N PRO A 678 -14.97 -23.28 7.95
CA PRO A 678 -14.59 -22.91 9.31
C PRO A 678 -15.75 -23.08 10.29
N LYS A 679 -15.44 -23.11 11.58
CA LYS A 679 -16.44 -23.10 12.66
C LYS A 679 -16.13 -21.94 13.59
N SER A 680 -17.02 -20.95 13.61
CA SER A 680 -16.94 -19.84 14.55
C SER A 680 -18.33 -19.35 14.91
N ASP A 681 -18.54 -19.14 16.21
CA ASP A 681 -19.76 -18.54 16.76
C ASP A 681 -19.63 -17.02 16.94
N GLU A 682 -18.47 -16.43 16.57
CA GLU A 682 -18.22 -15.00 16.69
C GLU A 682 -19.14 -14.19 15.77
N THR A 683 -19.68 -13.10 16.31
CA THR A 683 -20.45 -12.11 15.55
C THR A 683 -19.58 -10.99 15.01
N ASP A 684 -18.51 -10.64 15.74
CA ASP A 684 -17.52 -9.63 15.35
C ASP A 684 -16.23 -10.34 14.94
N ILE A 685 -16.14 -10.71 13.66
CA ILE A 685 -15.05 -11.54 13.16
C ILE A 685 -13.88 -10.64 12.77
N LYS A 686 -12.85 -10.61 13.61
CA LYS A 686 -11.63 -9.82 13.40
C LYS A 686 -10.55 -10.60 12.65
N LYS A 687 -10.49 -11.92 12.87
CA LYS A 687 -9.59 -12.86 12.22
C LYS A 687 -10.40 -13.69 11.22
N PHE A 688 -10.22 -13.46 9.92
CA PHE A 688 -11.00 -14.17 8.89
C PHE A 688 -10.22 -14.44 7.60
N ILE A 689 -10.66 -15.42 6.83
CA ILE A 689 -10.15 -15.73 5.49
C ILE A 689 -10.81 -14.75 4.51
N GLY A 690 -10.00 -13.98 3.77
CA GLY A 690 -10.47 -12.92 2.87
C GLY A 690 -11.05 -13.37 1.52
N THR A 691 -11.04 -14.68 1.25
CA THR A 691 -11.60 -15.30 0.04
C THR A 691 -12.52 -16.47 0.41
N LEU A 692 -13.48 -16.77 -0.46
CA LEU A 692 -14.38 -17.90 -0.29
C LEU A 692 -13.72 -19.16 -0.88
N LYS A 693 -13.15 -20.01 -0.04
CA LYS A 693 -12.60 -21.30 -0.47
C LYS A 693 -13.71 -22.33 -0.54
N LEU A 694 -14.42 -22.39 -1.68
CA LEU A 694 -15.57 -23.29 -1.86
C LEU A 694 -15.11 -24.66 -2.36
N GLN A 695 -15.81 -25.73 -1.96
CA GLN A 695 -15.53 -27.08 -2.48
C GLN A 695 -16.70 -27.66 -3.27
N TYR A 696 -16.38 -28.35 -4.34
CA TYR A 696 -17.33 -29.11 -5.16
C TYR A 696 -16.84 -30.53 -5.32
N LYS A 697 -17.78 -31.48 -5.19
CA LYS A 697 -17.53 -32.90 -5.41
C LYS A 697 -18.27 -33.41 -6.63
N ASN A 698 -17.65 -34.37 -7.31
CA ASN A 698 -18.30 -35.15 -8.36
C ASN A 698 -19.11 -36.29 -7.72
N GLU A 699 -20.34 -36.53 -8.19
CA GLU A 699 -21.20 -37.60 -7.65
C GLU A 699 -20.63 -39.00 -7.85
N LYS A 700 -19.87 -39.23 -8.92
CA LYS A 700 -19.40 -40.56 -9.31
C LYS A 700 -18.08 -40.95 -8.64
N THR A 701 -17.15 -40.00 -8.50
CA THR A 701 -15.81 -40.26 -7.97
C THR A 701 -15.70 -39.94 -6.48
N GLU A 702 -16.64 -39.18 -5.91
CA GLU A 702 -16.57 -38.59 -4.56
C GLU A 702 -15.34 -37.69 -4.29
N GLU A 703 -14.54 -37.40 -5.32
CA GLU A 703 -13.40 -36.50 -5.25
C GLU A 703 -13.90 -35.05 -5.12
N SER A 704 -13.31 -34.31 -4.18
CA SER A 704 -13.60 -32.90 -3.94
C SER A 704 -12.45 -32.02 -4.43
N HIS A 705 -12.79 -30.96 -5.14
CA HIS A 705 -11.86 -29.93 -5.54
C HIS A 705 -12.26 -28.59 -4.92
N ASP A 706 -11.27 -27.86 -4.43
CA ASP A 706 -11.40 -26.54 -3.85
C ASP A 706 -11.14 -25.43 -4.87
N ILE A 707 -11.82 -24.30 -4.68
CA ILE A 707 -11.63 -23.10 -5.46
C ILE A 707 -11.70 -21.86 -4.59
N ASP A 708 -10.70 -20.99 -4.73
CA ASP A 708 -10.67 -19.70 -4.06
C ASP A 708 -11.41 -18.66 -4.90
N ILE A 709 -12.54 -18.16 -4.38
CA ILE A 709 -13.34 -17.11 -5.00
C ILE A 709 -13.08 -15.79 -4.25
N ASP A 710 -12.34 -14.89 -4.89
CA ASP A 710 -12.25 -13.49 -4.49
C ASP A 710 -13.40 -12.65 -5.08
N TYR A 711 -13.50 -11.37 -4.70
CA TYR A 711 -14.56 -10.48 -5.19
C TYR A 711 -14.55 -10.34 -6.72
N SER A 712 -13.37 -10.22 -7.34
CA SER A 712 -13.26 -10.01 -8.80
C SER A 712 -13.79 -11.22 -9.57
N LEU A 713 -13.47 -12.43 -9.12
CA LEU A 713 -13.99 -13.67 -9.68
C LEU A 713 -15.49 -13.81 -9.39
N TYR A 714 -15.93 -13.51 -8.17
CA TYR A 714 -17.35 -13.54 -7.81
C TYR A 714 -18.18 -12.63 -8.71
N LYS A 715 -17.75 -11.38 -8.87
CA LYS A 715 -18.38 -10.39 -9.77
C LYS A 715 -18.45 -10.90 -11.20
N LEU A 716 -17.38 -11.49 -11.71
CA LEU A 716 -17.37 -12.07 -13.05
C LEU A 716 -18.38 -13.23 -13.15
N LEU A 717 -18.46 -14.12 -12.16
CA LEU A 717 -19.42 -15.23 -12.16
C LEU A 717 -20.87 -14.74 -12.13
N VAL A 718 -21.16 -13.68 -11.38
CA VAL A 718 -22.49 -13.02 -11.40
C VAL A 718 -22.80 -12.46 -12.78
N GLN A 719 -21.84 -11.77 -13.42
CA GLN A 719 -22.01 -11.29 -14.79
C GLN A 719 -22.26 -12.42 -15.79
N ILE A 720 -21.54 -13.54 -15.67
CA ILE A 720 -21.72 -14.73 -16.51
C ILE A 720 -23.12 -15.32 -16.32
N ASN A 721 -23.59 -15.40 -15.08
CA ASN A 721 -24.95 -15.84 -14.78
C ASN A 721 -26.00 -14.96 -15.47
N ASN A 722 -25.72 -13.67 -15.60
CA ASN A 722 -26.52 -12.66 -16.29
C ASN A 722 -26.24 -12.58 -17.81
N GLY A 723 -25.50 -13.53 -18.38
CA GLY A 723 -25.32 -13.69 -19.83
C GLY A 723 -24.02 -13.11 -20.41
N TYR A 724 -23.14 -12.56 -19.58
CA TYR A 724 -21.80 -12.16 -20.01
C TYR A 724 -20.98 -13.38 -20.44
N ARG A 725 -20.17 -13.24 -21.49
CA ARG A 725 -19.27 -14.30 -21.96
C ARG A 725 -17.81 -13.90 -21.73
N PRO A 726 -17.03 -14.68 -20.97
CA PRO A 726 -15.64 -14.36 -20.67
C PRO A 726 -14.80 -14.21 -21.93
N ASN A 727 -14.10 -13.08 -22.02
CA ASN A 727 -13.19 -12.79 -23.12
C ASN A 727 -11.78 -13.35 -22.84
N LYS A 728 -10.82 -13.14 -23.76
CA LYS A 728 -9.44 -13.64 -23.61
C LYS A 728 -8.72 -13.02 -22.40
N LYS A 729 -8.97 -11.75 -22.09
CA LYS A 729 -8.39 -11.08 -20.90
C LYS A 729 -8.93 -11.69 -19.61
N ASP A 730 -10.24 -11.92 -19.53
CA ASP A 730 -10.87 -12.53 -18.35
C ASP A 730 -10.28 -13.92 -18.09
N ARG A 731 -10.16 -14.73 -19.15
CA ARG A 731 -9.53 -16.05 -19.09
C ARG A 731 -8.07 -16.00 -18.63
N ASN A 732 -7.30 -15.04 -19.13
CA ASN A 732 -5.91 -14.85 -18.73
C ASN A 732 -5.77 -14.32 -17.30
N HIS A 733 -6.77 -13.58 -16.79
CA HIS A 733 -6.76 -13.06 -15.43
C HIS A 733 -7.10 -14.17 -14.41
N PHE A 734 -8.00 -15.08 -14.76
CA PHE A 734 -8.47 -16.17 -13.89
C PHE A 734 -7.92 -17.55 -14.30
N ILE A 735 -6.60 -17.68 -14.46
CA ILE A 735 -5.96 -18.95 -14.90
C ILE A 735 -6.23 -20.08 -13.91
N LYS A 736 -6.10 -19.84 -12.59
CA LYS A 736 -6.41 -20.84 -11.56
C LYS A 736 -7.86 -21.35 -11.62
N PHE A 737 -8.80 -20.49 -12.03
CA PHE A 737 -10.19 -20.87 -12.24
C PHE A 737 -10.34 -21.79 -13.46
N ILE A 738 -9.58 -21.55 -14.53
CA ILE A 738 -9.54 -22.43 -15.71
C ILE A 738 -8.92 -23.78 -15.34
N GLU A 739 -7.83 -23.79 -14.58
CA GLU A 739 -7.22 -25.03 -14.09
C GLU A 739 -8.20 -25.83 -13.22
N PHE A 740 -8.98 -25.16 -12.37
CA PHE A 740 -10.05 -25.79 -11.60
C PHE A 740 -11.14 -26.40 -12.50
N ILE A 741 -11.59 -25.67 -13.53
CA ILE A 741 -12.55 -26.23 -14.51
C ILE A 741 -11.96 -27.44 -15.22
N GLY A 742 -10.70 -27.40 -15.63
CA GLY A 742 -10.01 -28.54 -16.25
C GLY A 742 -10.01 -29.78 -15.37
N LYS A 743 -9.73 -29.62 -14.06
CA LYS A 743 -9.83 -30.72 -13.09
C LYS A 743 -11.25 -31.29 -13.00
N LEU A 744 -12.29 -30.45 -13.11
CA LEU A 744 -13.67 -30.92 -13.16
C LEU A 744 -13.98 -31.67 -14.47
N GLU A 745 -13.49 -31.18 -15.61
CA GLU A 745 -13.60 -31.84 -16.92
C GLU A 745 -12.92 -33.23 -16.92
N ASP A 746 -11.76 -33.38 -16.27
CA ASP A 746 -11.07 -34.68 -16.13
C ASP A 746 -11.90 -35.72 -15.37
N THR A 747 -12.75 -35.28 -14.44
CA THR A 747 -13.71 -36.16 -13.72
C THR A 747 -15.05 -36.32 -14.44
N GLY A 748 -15.23 -35.64 -15.57
CA GLY A 748 -16.46 -35.58 -16.34
C GLY A 748 -16.74 -36.83 -17.17
N SER A 749 -17.63 -36.70 -18.16
CA SER A 749 -18.02 -37.82 -19.02
C SER A 749 -17.27 -37.87 -20.33
N GLN A 750 -16.24 -37.03 -20.58
CA GLN A 750 -15.57 -36.96 -21.89
C GLN A 750 -15.16 -38.32 -22.48
N ASN A 751 -14.66 -39.22 -21.64
CA ASN A 751 -14.21 -40.57 -22.07
C ASN A 751 -15.36 -41.55 -22.35
N LYS A 752 -16.60 -41.19 -21.99
CA LYS A 752 -17.80 -42.04 -22.09
C LYS A 752 -18.85 -41.47 -23.04
N GLU A 753 -19.15 -40.17 -22.92
CA GLU A 753 -20.22 -39.48 -23.63
C GLU A 753 -19.89 -38.01 -23.89
N LEU A 754 -20.11 -37.57 -25.13
CA LEU A 754 -20.12 -36.17 -25.57
C LEU A 754 -21.39 -35.85 -26.34
N VAL A 755 -21.94 -34.66 -26.11
CA VAL A 755 -23.14 -34.15 -26.79
C VAL A 755 -22.75 -32.97 -27.68
N PHE A 756 -23.22 -33.00 -28.93
CA PHE A 756 -22.99 -31.96 -29.93
C PHE A 756 -24.32 -31.29 -30.26
N ILE A 757 -24.40 -29.97 -30.09
CA ILE A 757 -25.62 -29.20 -30.35
C ILE A 757 -25.36 -28.20 -31.48
N GLU A 758 -26.11 -28.28 -32.57
CA GLU A 758 -26.00 -27.31 -33.67
C GLU A 758 -26.45 -25.92 -33.20
N LYS A 759 -25.77 -24.86 -33.65
CA LYS A 759 -26.10 -23.45 -33.33
C LYS A 759 -27.02 -22.84 -34.40
N ASN A 760 -28.23 -23.35 -34.60
CA ASN A 760 -29.20 -22.83 -35.58
C ASN A 760 -30.46 -22.28 -34.90
N ARG A 761 -30.76 -20.98 -35.11
CA ARG A 761 -31.77 -20.21 -34.37
C ARG A 761 -33.21 -20.74 -34.41
N GLU A 762 -33.53 -21.73 -35.26
CA GLU A 762 -34.88 -22.28 -35.39
C GLU A 762 -34.99 -23.71 -34.84
N HIS A 763 -34.17 -24.67 -35.28
CA HIS A 763 -34.15 -26.06 -34.78
C HIS A 763 -32.70 -26.52 -34.56
N ASN A 764 -32.31 -26.77 -33.31
CA ASN A 764 -30.97 -27.25 -32.96
C ASN A 764 -30.94 -28.77 -32.97
N LYS A 765 -30.37 -29.38 -34.01
CA LYS A 765 -30.10 -30.82 -34.02
C LYS A 765 -29.09 -31.17 -32.93
N LYS A 766 -29.33 -32.30 -32.26
CA LYS A 766 -28.44 -32.83 -31.22
C LYS A 766 -27.86 -34.15 -31.66
N TYR A 767 -26.59 -34.34 -31.37
CA TYR A 767 -25.91 -35.58 -31.60
C TYR A 767 -25.22 -36.03 -30.33
N LYS A 768 -25.13 -37.34 -30.12
CA LYS A 768 -24.44 -37.96 -29.00
C LYS A 768 -23.36 -38.88 -29.53
N LEU A 769 -22.14 -38.71 -29.04
CA LEU A 769 -21.02 -39.64 -29.21
C LEU A 769 -20.86 -40.39 -27.89
N GLU A 770 -21.01 -41.72 -27.90
CA GLU A 770 -20.80 -42.57 -26.73
C GLU A 770 -19.80 -43.69 -27.04
N PHE A 771 -18.99 -44.05 -26.05
CA PHE A 771 -18.13 -45.23 -26.11
C PHE A 771 -18.89 -46.44 -25.56
N ASP A 772 -19.11 -47.43 -26.42
CA ASP A 772 -19.71 -48.69 -26.03
C ASP A 772 -18.63 -49.61 -25.45
N GLU A 773 -18.58 -49.72 -24.12
CA GLU A 773 -17.58 -50.53 -23.41
C GLU A 773 -17.72 -52.03 -23.72
N GLU A 774 -18.92 -52.52 -24.02
CA GLU A 774 -19.18 -53.95 -24.27
C GLU A 774 -18.66 -54.37 -25.65
N PHE A 775 -18.78 -53.50 -26.65
CA PHE A 775 -18.31 -53.77 -28.01
C PHE A 775 -16.98 -53.09 -28.36
N GLY A 776 -16.44 -52.23 -27.50
CA GLY A 776 -15.18 -51.50 -27.71
C GLY A 776 -15.22 -50.53 -28.89
N THR A 777 -16.39 -49.98 -29.23
CA THR A 777 -16.59 -49.10 -30.39
C THR A 777 -17.26 -47.78 -30.02
N TYR A 778 -17.00 -46.73 -30.81
CA TYR A 778 -17.70 -45.46 -30.66
C TYR A 778 -18.99 -45.44 -31.48
N ARG A 779 -20.08 -44.97 -30.88
CA ARG A 779 -21.38 -44.80 -31.52
C ARG A 779 -21.75 -43.32 -31.60
N PHE A 780 -22.07 -42.83 -32.79
CA PHE A 780 -22.52 -41.47 -33.03
C PHE A 780 -23.97 -41.46 -33.55
N MET A 781 -24.87 -40.78 -32.84
CA MET A 781 -26.33 -40.81 -33.11
C MET A 781 -26.96 -39.42 -33.01
N GLU A 782 -28.03 -39.16 -33.76
CA GLU A 782 -28.92 -37.99 -33.56
C GLU A 782 -29.92 -38.30 -32.44
N ILE A 783 -30.13 -37.37 -31.50
CA ILE A 783 -30.99 -37.55 -30.29
C ILE A 783 -32.06 -36.46 -30.14
#